data_AF-A0AAW2CYW1-F1
#
_entry.id   AF-A0AAW2CYW1-F1
#
_cell.length_a   1.000
_cell.length_b   1.000
_cell.length_c   1.000
_cell.angle_alpha   90.00
_cell.angle_beta   90.00
_cell.angle_gamma   90.00
#
_symmetry.space_group_name_H-M   'P 1'
#
loop_
_entity.id
_entity.type
_entity.pdbx_description
1 polymer ?
#
loop_
_entity_poly.entity_id
_entity_poly.type
_entity_poly.pdbx_seq_one_letter_code
_entity_poly.pdbx_strand_id
1 'polypeptide(L)'
;MAPWFRALLLGAFLFPALVESLVRHYKFSVVSKNFTKLCATKSIVTVDGQFPGPTLYAREDDTVIVRVTNHVTDNATIHWHGVRQFLTGWSDGPAYITQCPIQPGQSYIYNFTLTGQRGTLLWHAHISWLRATIHGAIVILPKRGIPYPFPKPDKEKIIILAEWWKADVEAVINQATQSGLPPNVSDTHTINGHPGPVPGCSSQGAGYTLHVESGKTYLLRIINAAVNDELFFKIAGHNLTIVEVDASYVKPFQIDTIFISPGQTTNALLTANQGIGKYIITLSPFMDAPVGLDNLTNYATLRYKGTPTNPPTILTSVPAQNATPVTYSFIDSLRSLNSPQYPAKVPLTVDHSLFFTMGVGVNPCDTCVNGSKLVGDINNVSFVMPTIGLLQAYHYDISGVYTVDFPANPPIPFNYTGNSPSNLQTNNGTRLHRLSFNSTVQIVLQDTAVIAPENHPTHLHGFNFFVVGKGLGNFDKNKDPQKFNLVDPVERNTVAVPTGGWVAIRFKADNPGVWLLHCHLEVHTTWGLKMAFIVENGKGPNETLPPPPSVGVNPCATCVNGSQLVSDINNVSFVRPTTALLQAHHFNIPGVFTDDFPGNPPIPFNYTGNPPTNIQTMNGTRLYRLPYNATVQIVFQGTAVIAPENHPSHLHGYNFFVVGKGLGNFDSNKDPQKFNLVDPVERNTVAVPTAGWIAIRFKADNPGVWLLHCHLEVHTTWGLKMAFLVENGEGPNESLPPPPSDLPKCQNVISNQFLHQFLRLDIRREGLPRKTAKVAQKKL
;
A
#
# COMPACT_ATOMS: atom_id res chain seq x y z
N MET A 1 -30.84 3.47 -60.00
CA MET A 1 -30.56 2.65 -58.80
C MET A 1 -30.72 3.54 -57.58
N ALA A 2 -31.67 3.19 -56.71
CA ALA A 2 -32.40 4.11 -55.85
C ALA A 2 -31.68 4.45 -54.51
N PRO A 3 -32.05 5.57 -53.86
CA PRO A 3 -31.29 6.20 -52.76
C PRO A 3 -31.30 5.42 -51.43
N TRP A 4 -31.94 4.25 -51.38
CA TRP A 4 -32.11 3.45 -50.16
C TRP A 4 -30.85 2.68 -49.74
N PHE A 5 -29.91 2.44 -50.66
CA PHE A 5 -28.65 1.74 -50.33
C PHE A 5 -27.67 2.58 -49.48
N ARG A 6 -27.78 3.92 -49.51
CA ARG A 6 -26.93 4.79 -48.67
C ARG A 6 -27.46 4.93 -47.24
N ALA A 7 -28.76 4.73 -47.01
CA ALA A 7 -29.35 4.79 -45.66
C ALA A 7 -29.02 3.53 -44.82
N LEU A 8 -28.93 2.35 -45.45
CA LEU A 8 -28.55 1.11 -44.75
C LEU A 8 -27.08 1.05 -44.34
N LEU A 9 -26.18 1.72 -45.09
CA LEU A 9 -24.76 1.82 -44.75
C LEU A 9 -24.47 2.85 -43.64
N LEU A 10 -25.35 3.83 -43.42
CA LEU A 10 -25.23 4.80 -42.32
C LEU A 10 -25.84 4.30 -41.00
N GLY A 11 -26.76 3.33 -41.04
CA GLY A 11 -27.31 2.68 -39.84
C GLY A 11 -26.37 1.66 -39.19
N ALA A 12 -25.42 1.08 -39.94
CA ALA A 12 -24.49 0.07 -39.43
C ALA A 12 -23.29 0.66 -38.66
N PHE A 13 -23.04 1.97 -38.77
CA PHE A 13 -21.98 2.68 -38.03
C PHE A 13 -22.47 3.47 -36.81
N LEU A 14 -23.77 3.38 -36.46
CA LEU A 14 -24.37 4.10 -35.33
C LEU A 14 -24.53 3.27 -34.05
N PHE A 15 -24.13 2.00 -34.05
CA PHE A 15 -23.88 1.28 -32.81
C PHE A 15 -22.38 1.38 -32.53
N PRO A 16 -21.91 2.30 -31.66
CA PRO A 16 -20.62 2.07 -31.04
C PRO A 16 -20.73 0.68 -30.41
N ALA A 17 -19.78 -0.20 -30.70
CA ALA A 17 -19.61 -1.40 -29.90
C ALA A 17 -19.45 -0.90 -28.46
N LEU A 18 -20.53 -0.96 -27.68
CA LEU A 18 -20.54 -0.62 -26.28
C LEU A 18 -19.56 -1.59 -25.64
N VAL A 19 -18.34 -1.12 -25.41
CA VAL A 19 -17.40 -1.80 -24.53
C VAL A 19 -18.01 -1.64 -23.15
N GLU A 20 -18.84 -2.61 -22.74
CA GLU A 20 -19.43 -2.69 -21.42
C GLU A 20 -18.33 -2.99 -20.39
N SER A 21 -17.50 -1.99 -20.05
CA SER A 21 -16.76 -1.99 -18.78
C SER A 21 -17.79 -1.76 -17.67
N LEU A 22 -17.85 -2.67 -16.71
CA LEU A 22 -18.77 -2.57 -15.57
C LEU A 22 -18.01 -2.14 -14.32
N VAL A 23 -18.66 -1.35 -13.48
CA VAL A 23 -18.17 -1.04 -12.13
C VAL A 23 -18.59 -2.18 -11.20
N ARG A 24 -17.62 -2.87 -10.61
CA ARG A 24 -17.80 -3.95 -9.64
C ARG A 24 -17.64 -3.40 -8.23
N HIS A 25 -18.65 -3.57 -7.39
CA HIS A 25 -18.60 -3.13 -6.00
C HIS A 25 -18.45 -4.31 -5.05
N TYR A 26 -17.47 -4.22 -4.15
CA TYR A 26 -17.24 -5.16 -3.07
C TYR A 26 -17.18 -4.43 -1.72
N LYS A 27 -17.54 -5.15 -0.67
CA LYS A 27 -17.37 -4.73 0.73
C LYS A 27 -16.62 -5.82 1.44
N PHE A 28 -15.47 -5.49 2.02
CA PHE A 28 -14.65 -6.40 2.81
C PHE A 28 -14.66 -5.92 4.25
N SER A 29 -15.17 -6.74 5.16
CA SER A 29 -15.11 -6.50 6.59
C SER A 29 -13.95 -7.30 7.18
N VAL A 30 -12.90 -6.62 7.62
CA VAL A 30 -11.78 -7.25 8.34
C VAL A 30 -12.23 -7.53 9.77
N VAL A 31 -12.35 -8.80 10.13
CA VAL A 31 -12.93 -9.27 11.39
C VAL A 31 -12.13 -10.43 11.96
N SER A 32 -12.14 -10.54 13.29
CA SER A 32 -11.60 -11.72 13.99
C SER A 32 -12.63 -12.85 14.01
N LYS A 33 -12.19 -14.08 13.75
CA LYS A 33 -13.05 -15.27 13.83
C LYS A 33 -12.26 -16.50 14.27
N ASN A 34 -12.91 -17.37 15.03
CA ASN A 34 -12.33 -18.63 15.48
C ASN A 34 -12.31 -19.67 14.37
N PHE A 35 -11.15 -20.27 14.15
CA PHE A 35 -10.98 -21.42 13.27
C PHE A 35 -10.27 -22.54 14.02
N THR A 36 -10.72 -23.78 13.79
CA THR A 36 -10.08 -24.98 14.30
C THR A 36 -9.31 -25.66 13.17
N LYS A 37 -8.00 -25.84 13.36
CA LYS A 37 -7.10 -26.58 12.46
C LYS A 37 -6.08 -27.34 13.31
N LEU A 38 -5.68 -28.53 12.88
CA LEU A 38 -4.78 -29.40 13.64
C LEU A 38 -5.23 -29.64 15.09
N CYS A 39 -6.55 -29.83 15.29
CA CYS A 39 -7.18 -30.01 16.61
C CYS A 39 -7.01 -28.86 17.61
N ALA A 40 -6.51 -27.70 17.18
CA ALA A 40 -6.41 -26.49 17.98
C ALA A 40 -7.31 -25.38 17.41
N THR A 41 -7.98 -24.65 18.29
CA THR A 41 -8.78 -23.46 17.91
C THR A 41 -7.99 -22.21 18.26
N LYS A 42 -7.90 -21.28 17.31
CA LYS A 42 -7.44 -19.92 17.56
C LYS A 42 -8.33 -18.90 16.86
N SER A 43 -8.36 -17.68 17.39
CA SER A 43 -8.93 -16.53 16.68
C SER A 43 -7.92 -16.04 15.65
N ILE A 44 -8.37 -15.78 14.42
CA ILE A 44 -7.55 -15.21 13.35
C ILE A 44 -8.26 -14.03 12.72
N VAL A 45 -7.48 -13.11 12.15
CA VAL A 45 -8.03 -12.00 11.35
C VAL A 45 -8.35 -12.50 9.95
N THR A 46 -9.54 -12.17 9.46
CA THR A 46 -10.10 -12.64 8.19
C THR A 46 -10.85 -11.53 7.48
N VAL A 47 -11.18 -11.73 6.21
CA VAL A 47 -12.17 -10.92 5.49
C VAL A 47 -13.50 -11.66 5.48
N ASP A 48 -14.56 -10.99 5.90
CA ASP A 48 -15.94 -11.50 5.94
C ASP A 48 -16.09 -12.81 6.74
N GLY A 49 -15.20 -13.06 7.70
CA GLY A 49 -15.20 -14.29 8.49
C GLY A 49 -14.87 -15.54 7.67
N GLN A 50 -14.14 -15.41 6.56
CA GLN A 50 -13.76 -16.50 5.66
C GLN A 50 -12.25 -16.69 5.64
N PHE A 51 -11.81 -17.96 5.60
CA PHE A 51 -10.42 -18.36 5.42
C PHE A 51 -10.35 -19.59 4.50
N PRO A 52 -9.77 -19.47 3.27
CA PRO A 52 -9.35 -18.23 2.62
C PRO A 52 -10.53 -17.24 2.45
N GLY A 53 -10.21 -15.97 2.20
CA GLY A 53 -11.22 -14.93 2.01
C GLY A 53 -12.01 -15.05 0.69
N PRO A 54 -13.00 -14.17 0.48
CA PRO A 54 -13.85 -14.21 -0.71
C PRO A 54 -13.07 -14.02 -2.02
N THR A 55 -13.54 -14.66 -3.09
CA THR A 55 -13.00 -14.43 -4.43
C THR A 55 -13.59 -13.16 -5.06
N LEU A 56 -12.73 -12.30 -5.59
CA LEU A 56 -13.11 -11.16 -6.41
C LEU A 56 -13.27 -11.61 -7.87
N TYR A 57 -14.44 -11.38 -8.47
CA TYR A 57 -14.73 -11.74 -9.86
C TYR A 57 -14.98 -10.49 -10.71
N ALA A 58 -14.12 -10.25 -11.69
CA ALA A 58 -14.28 -9.15 -12.63
C ALA A 58 -14.00 -9.64 -14.05
N ARG A 59 -14.25 -8.79 -15.04
CA ARG A 59 -13.75 -8.96 -16.40
C ARG A 59 -12.58 -8.03 -16.66
N GLU A 60 -11.79 -8.37 -17.66
CA GLU A 60 -10.80 -7.46 -18.23
C GLU A 60 -11.44 -6.08 -18.51
N ASP A 61 -10.76 -5.02 -18.10
CA ASP A 61 -11.18 -3.62 -18.16
C ASP A 61 -12.37 -3.21 -17.27
N ASP A 62 -12.90 -4.08 -16.40
CA ASP A 62 -13.85 -3.65 -15.36
C ASP A 62 -13.14 -2.73 -14.36
N THR A 63 -13.87 -1.71 -13.87
CA THR A 63 -13.46 -0.93 -12.69
C THR A 63 -13.92 -1.64 -11.43
N VAL A 64 -13.02 -1.82 -10.47
CA VAL A 64 -13.27 -2.52 -9.22
C VAL A 64 -13.17 -1.52 -8.06
N ILE A 65 -14.25 -1.43 -7.29
CA ILE A 65 -14.36 -0.58 -6.10
C ILE A 65 -14.56 -1.48 -4.88
N VAL A 66 -13.57 -1.53 -4.00
CA VAL A 66 -13.65 -2.31 -2.75
C VAL A 66 -13.58 -1.40 -1.54
N ARG A 67 -14.67 -1.35 -0.77
CA ARG A 67 -14.66 -0.72 0.55
C ARG A 67 -14.17 -1.73 1.57
N VAL A 68 -13.00 -1.49 2.14
CA VAL A 68 -12.44 -2.29 3.24
C VAL A 68 -12.71 -1.57 4.55
N THR A 69 -13.42 -2.21 5.47
CA THR A 69 -13.68 -1.71 6.83
C THR A 69 -12.91 -2.55 7.83
N ASN A 70 -12.09 -1.91 8.66
CA ASN A 70 -11.31 -2.59 9.69
C ASN A 70 -12.10 -2.63 11.01
N HIS A 71 -12.55 -3.81 11.44
CA HIS A 71 -13.24 -4.01 12.72
C HIS A 71 -12.36 -4.66 13.79
N VAL A 72 -11.09 -4.95 13.49
CA VAL A 72 -10.16 -5.53 14.47
C VAL A 72 -9.29 -4.45 15.11
N THR A 73 -8.53 -4.82 16.14
CA THR A 73 -7.61 -3.93 16.88
C THR A 73 -6.30 -3.69 16.16
N ASP A 74 -5.93 -4.58 15.24
CA ASP A 74 -4.70 -4.46 14.46
C ASP A 74 -4.91 -3.54 13.25
N ASN A 75 -3.84 -2.89 12.81
CA ASN A 75 -3.84 -2.15 11.56
C ASN A 75 -3.93 -3.09 10.37
N ALA A 76 -4.69 -2.69 9.33
CA ALA A 76 -4.88 -3.51 8.14
C ALA A 76 -4.65 -2.71 6.86
N THR A 77 -4.13 -3.37 5.84
CA THR A 77 -4.17 -2.91 4.44
C THR A 77 -4.43 -4.11 3.55
N ILE A 78 -4.92 -3.88 2.33
CA ILE A 78 -5.15 -4.94 1.35
C ILE A 78 -4.43 -4.56 0.07
N HIS A 79 -3.58 -5.45 -0.41
CA HIS A 79 -2.91 -5.35 -1.70
C HIS A 79 -3.56 -6.26 -2.73
N TRP A 80 -3.66 -5.75 -3.96
CA TRP A 80 -4.24 -6.44 -5.12
C TRP A 80 -3.10 -6.99 -5.98
N HIS A 81 -2.50 -8.09 -5.51
CA HIS A 81 -1.28 -8.64 -6.07
C HIS A 81 -1.36 -8.89 -7.57
N GLY A 82 -0.41 -8.29 -8.29
CA GLY A 82 -0.32 -8.36 -9.75
C GLY A 82 -1.25 -7.42 -10.50
N VAL A 83 -2.17 -6.70 -9.84
CA VAL A 83 -2.94 -5.63 -10.49
C VAL A 83 -2.00 -4.48 -10.82
N ARG A 84 -2.02 -4.01 -12.08
CA ARG A 84 -1.06 -2.98 -12.53
C ARG A 84 -1.27 -1.61 -11.90
N GLN A 85 -2.45 -1.31 -11.37
CA GLN A 85 -2.74 -0.03 -10.68
C GLN A 85 -2.38 1.22 -11.52
N PHE A 86 -2.69 1.20 -12.82
CA PHE A 86 -2.44 2.35 -13.70
C PHE A 86 -3.11 3.62 -13.16
N LEU A 87 -2.28 4.60 -12.78
CA LEU A 87 -2.71 5.86 -12.16
C LEU A 87 -3.50 5.71 -10.86
N THR A 88 -3.52 4.51 -10.27
CA THR A 88 -4.26 4.20 -9.04
C THR A 88 -3.33 3.64 -7.96
N GLY A 89 -2.06 4.07 -7.95
CA GLY A 89 -1.08 3.65 -6.93
C GLY A 89 -1.53 3.86 -5.48
N TRP A 90 -2.41 4.83 -5.22
CA TRP A 90 -3.07 5.02 -3.92
C TRP A 90 -3.95 3.85 -3.47
N SER A 91 -4.36 2.99 -4.40
CA SER A 91 -5.12 1.77 -4.16
C SER A 91 -4.24 0.51 -4.20
N ASP A 92 -2.91 0.65 -4.22
CA ASP A 92 -2.02 -0.50 -4.30
C ASP A 92 -1.99 -1.30 -2.98
N GLY A 93 -2.02 -0.65 -1.82
CA GLY A 93 -2.15 -1.33 -0.52
C GLY A 93 -0.91 -1.53 0.37
N PRO A 94 0.37 -1.60 -0.10
CA PRO A 94 1.49 -1.82 0.81
C PRO A 94 1.65 -0.70 1.85
N ALA A 95 1.54 -1.07 3.13
CA ALA A 95 1.55 -0.13 4.24
C ALA A 95 2.87 0.65 4.30
N TYR A 96 2.76 1.97 4.50
CA TYR A 96 3.86 2.94 4.49
C TYR A 96 4.65 3.02 3.17
N ILE A 97 4.21 2.32 2.12
CA ILE A 97 4.74 2.49 0.77
C ILE A 97 3.77 3.37 -0.02
N THR A 98 2.55 2.92 -0.26
CA THR A 98 1.56 3.68 -1.04
C THR A 98 0.48 4.35 -0.19
N GLN A 99 0.29 3.86 1.05
CA GLN A 99 -0.70 4.40 1.98
C GLN A 99 -0.31 4.16 3.43
N CYS A 100 -0.87 4.95 4.35
CA CYS A 100 -0.91 4.58 5.76
C CYS A 100 -1.92 3.45 6.00
N PRO A 101 -1.76 2.65 7.08
CA PRO A 101 -2.68 1.55 7.37
C PRO A 101 -4.10 2.02 7.73
N ILE A 102 -5.09 1.20 7.38
CA ILE A 102 -6.48 1.37 7.82
C ILE A 102 -6.54 1.04 9.31
N GLN A 103 -6.70 2.08 10.13
CA GLN A 103 -6.77 1.97 11.59
C GLN A 103 -8.05 1.24 12.05
N PRO A 104 -8.07 0.69 13.27
CA PRO A 104 -9.29 0.13 13.87
C PRO A 104 -10.50 1.07 13.77
N GLY A 105 -11.63 0.53 13.34
CA GLY A 105 -12.88 1.25 13.14
C GLY A 105 -12.94 2.11 11.87
N GLN A 106 -11.85 2.23 11.11
CA GLN A 106 -11.80 3.04 9.89
C GLN A 106 -12.17 2.23 8.65
N SER A 107 -12.40 2.93 7.55
CA SER A 107 -12.62 2.33 6.23
C SER A 107 -11.81 3.04 5.16
N TYR A 108 -11.40 2.28 4.14
CA TYR A 108 -10.75 2.82 2.95
C TYR A 108 -11.40 2.24 1.69
N ILE A 109 -11.44 3.04 0.63
CA ILE A 109 -11.99 2.63 -0.66
C ILE A 109 -10.83 2.46 -1.62
N TYR A 110 -10.61 1.21 -2.04
CA TYR A 110 -9.73 0.90 -3.16
C TYR A 110 -10.53 1.03 -4.45
N ASN A 111 -10.02 1.79 -5.41
CA ASN A 111 -10.66 2.04 -6.70
C ASN A 111 -9.63 1.94 -7.81
N PHE A 112 -9.74 0.92 -8.65
CA PHE A 112 -8.79 0.63 -9.72
C PHE A 112 -9.47 -0.06 -10.89
N THR A 113 -8.82 -0.04 -12.07
CA THR A 113 -9.33 -0.68 -13.29
C THR A 113 -8.39 -1.79 -13.74
N LEU A 114 -8.95 -2.95 -14.09
CA LEU A 114 -8.20 -4.14 -14.52
C LEU A 114 -7.78 -4.05 -16.00
N THR A 115 -6.99 -3.03 -16.32
CA THR A 115 -6.65 -2.65 -17.69
C THR A 115 -5.82 -3.72 -18.38
N GLY A 116 -6.39 -4.38 -19.39
CA GLY A 116 -5.69 -5.37 -20.20
C GLY A 116 -5.23 -6.62 -19.45
N GLN A 117 -5.75 -6.89 -18.24
CA GLN A 117 -5.42 -8.09 -17.47
C GLN A 117 -6.55 -9.11 -17.58
N ARG A 118 -6.20 -10.40 -17.63
CA ARG A 118 -7.15 -11.50 -17.71
C ARG A 118 -6.51 -12.75 -17.13
N GLY A 119 -7.25 -13.50 -16.34
CA GLY A 119 -6.74 -14.70 -15.71
C GLY A 119 -6.96 -14.77 -14.22
N THR A 120 -5.96 -15.27 -13.51
CA THR A 120 -5.96 -15.40 -12.05
C THR A 120 -4.88 -14.51 -11.46
N LEU A 121 -5.25 -13.81 -10.39
CA LEU A 121 -4.37 -13.07 -9.49
C LEU A 121 -4.81 -13.41 -8.04
N LEU A 122 -4.24 -12.73 -7.06
CA LEU A 122 -4.64 -12.82 -5.66
C LEU A 122 -4.73 -11.45 -5.02
N TRP A 123 -5.47 -11.35 -3.93
CA TRP A 123 -5.39 -10.22 -3.00
C TRP A 123 -4.92 -10.74 -1.66
N HIS A 124 -4.19 -9.92 -0.91
CA HIS A 124 -3.71 -10.29 0.42
C HIS A 124 -3.45 -9.06 1.29
N ALA A 125 -3.40 -9.23 2.61
CA ALA A 125 -2.95 -8.15 3.48
C ALA A 125 -1.50 -7.76 3.17
N HIS A 126 -1.15 -6.49 3.31
CA HIS A 126 0.22 -6.02 3.03
C HIS A 126 0.73 -5.13 4.18
N ILE A 127 0.62 -5.72 5.37
CA ILE A 127 1.11 -5.21 6.64
C ILE A 127 1.35 -6.40 7.58
N SER A 128 2.55 -6.44 8.18
CA SER A 128 2.99 -7.56 9.03
C SER A 128 2.77 -8.93 8.38
N TRP A 129 2.51 -9.98 9.15
CA TRP A 129 2.27 -11.34 8.66
C TRP A 129 0.77 -11.66 8.51
N LEU A 130 -0.10 -10.64 8.57
CA LEU A 130 -1.56 -10.82 8.47
C LEU A 130 -2.02 -11.54 7.19
N ARG A 131 -1.21 -11.54 6.12
CA ARG A 131 -1.55 -12.29 4.91
C ARG A 131 -1.57 -13.79 5.08
N ALA A 132 -1.01 -14.33 6.17
CA ALA A 132 -1.17 -15.75 6.52
C ALA A 132 -2.64 -16.16 6.58
N THR A 133 -3.54 -15.24 6.94
CA THR A 133 -4.99 -15.50 7.05
C THR A 133 -5.86 -14.53 6.27
N ILE A 134 -5.35 -13.36 5.89
CA ILE A 134 -6.03 -12.38 5.04
C ILE A 134 -5.51 -12.49 3.61
N HIS A 135 -6.10 -13.40 2.83
CA HIS A 135 -5.83 -13.55 1.41
C HIS A 135 -7.02 -14.19 0.68
N GLY A 136 -7.10 -13.99 -0.63
CA GLY A 136 -8.10 -14.62 -1.49
C GLY A 136 -7.78 -14.46 -2.98
N ALA A 137 -8.61 -15.08 -3.82
CA ALA A 137 -8.40 -15.06 -5.26
C ALA A 137 -8.98 -13.81 -5.93
N ILE A 138 -8.34 -13.37 -7.01
CA ILE A 138 -8.91 -12.46 -8.01
C ILE A 138 -9.04 -13.25 -9.31
N VAL A 139 -10.25 -13.34 -9.85
CA VAL A 139 -10.54 -13.96 -11.14
C VAL A 139 -10.95 -12.87 -12.11
N ILE A 140 -10.16 -12.72 -13.17
CA ILE A 140 -10.37 -11.75 -14.24
C ILE A 140 -10.76 -12.50 -15.50
N LEU A 141 -12.05 -12.58 -15.78
CA LEU A 141 -12.55 -13.26 -16.98
C LEU A 141 -12.19 -12.44 -18.23
N PRO A 142 -12.08 -13.06 -19.42
CA PRO A 142 -11.95 -12.32 -20.67
C PRO A 142 -13.09 -11.31 -20.85
N LYS A 143 -12.88 -10.30 -21.70
CA LYS A 143 -13.95 -9.38 -22.10
C LYS A 143 -15.19 -10.15 -22.59
N ARG A 144 -16.37 -9.55 -22.40
CA ARG A 144 -17.62 -10.15 -22.86
C ARG A 144 -17.56 -10.37 -24.39
N GLY A 145 -17.89 -11.58 -24.82
CA GLY A 145 -17.84 -11.96 -26.24
C GLY A 145 -16.45 -12.40 -26.74
N ILE A 146 -15.39 -12.24 -25.94
CA ILE A 146 -14.04 -12.70 -26.29
C ILE A 146 -13.80 -14.08 -25.64
N PRO A 147 -13.53 -15.14 -26.42
CA PRO A 147 -13.23 -16.46 -25.87
C PRO A 147 -11.81 -16.53 -25.29
N TYR A 148 -11.56 -17.54 -24.47
CA TYR A 148 -10.21 -17.95 -24.11
C TYR A 148 -9.42 -18.36 -25.38
N PRO A 149 -8.08 -18.22 -25.41
CA PRO A 149 -7.24 -18.71 -26.51
C PRO A 149 -7.06 -20.23 -26.52
N PHE A 150 -7.73 -20.93 -25.61
CA PHE A 150 -7.81 -22.38 -25.50
C PHE A 150 -9.28 -22.81 -25.39
N PRO A 151 -9.60 -24.10 -25.63
CA PRO A 151 -10.97 -24.58 -25.52
C PRO A 151 -11.61 -24.19 -24.18
N LYS A 152 -12.82 -23.62 -24.23
CA LYS A 152 -13.52 -23.17 -23.04
C LYS A 152 -13.69 -24.36 -22.07
N PRO A 153 -13.21 -24.26 -20.81
CA PRO A 153 -13.36 -25.32 -19.83
C PRO A 153 -14.84 -25.52 -19.48
N ASP A 154 -15.22 -26.75 -19.12
CA ASP A 154 -16.58 -27.04 -18.64
C ASP A 154 -16.85 -26.37 -17.28
N LYS A 155 -15.83 -26.35 -16.42
CA LYS A 155 -15.90 -25.78 -15.05
C LYS A 155 -14.57 -25.13 -14.67
N GLU A 156 -14.63 -24.20 -13.72
CA GLU A 156 -13.46 -23.57 -13.12
C GLU A 156 -13.39 -23.91 -11.62
N LYS A 157 -12.19 -24.06 -11.08
CA LYS A 157 -11.95 -24.41 -9.67
C LYS A 157 -10.77 -23.61 -9.13
N ILE A 158 -10.98 -22.96 -7.99
CA ILE A 158 -9.95 -22.17 -7.30
C ILE A 158 -9.24 -23.07 -6.29
N ILE A 159 -7.91 -23.03 -6.32
CA ILE A 159 -7.01 -23.81 -5.46
C ILE A 159 -6.02 -22.82 -4.84
N ILE A 160 -6.25 -22.44 -3.58
CA ILE A 160 -5.36 -21.57 -2.82
C ILE A 160 -4.48 -22.43 -1.93
N LEU A 161 -3.16 -22.33 -2.12
CA LEU A 161 -2.14 -22.96 -1.30
C LEU A 161 -1.69 -21.93 -0.26
N ALA A 162 -1.61 -22.31 1.02
CA ALA A 162 -1.22 -21.40 2.10
C ALA A 162 -0.57 -22.18 3.25
N GLU A 163 -0.07 -21.47 4.25
CA GLU A 163 0.50 -22.04 5.47
C GLU A 163 -0.39 -21.79 6.69
N TRP A 164 -0.23 -22.62 7.73
CA TRP A 164 -0.95 -22.49 8.98
C TRP A 164 -0.04 -22.74 10.19
N TRP A 165 -0.05 -21.78 11.12
CA TRP A 165 0.53 -21.91 12.46
C TRP A 165 -0.58 -22.19 13.49
N LYS A 166 -0.33 -23.02 14.50
CA LYS A 166 -1.17 -23.12 15.71
C LYS A 166 -1.01 -21.87 16.58
N ALA A 167 0.19 -21.30 16.62
CA ALA A 167 0.46 -20.02 17.29
C ALA A 167 -0.20 -18.85 16.54
N ASP A 168 -0.39 -17.73 17.23
CA ASP A 168 -0.72 -16.46 16.57
C ASP A 168 0.47 -16.01 15.70
N VAL A 169 0.18 -15.69 14.44
CA VAL A 169 1.22 -15.35 13.46
C VAL A 169 1.92 -14.03 13.81
N GLU A 170 1.18 -13.07 14.38
CA GLU A 170 1.75 -11.81 14.83
C GLU A 170 2.67 -12.04 16.04
N ALA A 171 2.33 -12.98 16.93
CA ALA A 171 3.21 -13.35 18.04
C ALA A 171 4.50 -14.03 17.54
N VAL A 172 4.42 -14.88 16.51
CA VAL A 172 5.59 -15.54 15.89
C VAL A 172 6.57 -14.49 15.35
N ILE A 173 6.08 -13.51 14.57
CA ILE A 173 6.96 -12.49 14.00
C ILE A 173 7.46 -11.48 15.03
N ASN A 174 6.65 -11.13 16.03
CA ASN A 174 7.08 -10.26 17.12
C ASN A 174 8.20 -10.91 17.93
N GLN A 175 8.10 -12.21 18.23
CA GLN A 175 9.16 -12.96 18.90
C GLN A 175 10.45 -13.00 18.07
N ALA A 176 10.35 -13.28 16.76
CA ALA A 176 11.50 -13.31 15.85
C ALA A 176 12.20 -11.94 15.80
N THR A 177 11.42 -10.87 15.65
CA THR A 177 11.93 -9.49 15.60
C THR A 177 12.64 -9.08 16.90
N GLN A 178 12.07 -9.43 18.06
CA GLN A 178 12.67 -9.13 19.36
C GLN A 178 13.93 -9.94 19.62
N SER A 179 13.95 -11.22 19.22
CA SER A 179 15.10 -12.10 19.46
C SER A 179 16.24 -11.89 18.47
N GLY A 180 15.96 -11.39 17.26
CA GLY A 180 16.90 -11.31 16.14
C GLY A 180 17.10 -12.63 15.39
N LEU A 181 16.34 -13.67 15.75
CA LEU A 181 16.42 -15.02 15.18
C LEU A 181 15.35 -15.25 14.10
N PRO A 182 15.50 -16.30 13.26
CA PRO A 182 14.43 -16.72 12.35
C PRO A 182 13.10 -17.02 13.09
N PRO A 183 11.95 -16.70 12.46
CA PRO A 183 10.65 -17.09 12.97
C PRO A 183 10.46 -18.62 12.91
N ASN A 184 9.56 -19.14 13.75
CA ASN A 184 9.16 -20.54 13.68
C ASN A 184 8.43 -20.82 12.35
N VAL A 185 8.75 -21.95 11.73
CA VAL A 185 8.08 -22.46 10.51
C VAL A 185 6.61 -22.82 10.79
N SER A 186 5.80 -22.96 9.74
CA SER A 186 4.39 -23.35 9.89
C SER A 186 4.23 -24.76 10.46
N ASP A 187 3.07 -25.03 11.06
CA ASP A 187 2.71 -26.36 11.53
C ASP A 187 2.18 -27.25 10.40
N THR A 188 1.64 -26.66 9.33
CA THR A 188 1.17 -27.37 8.14
C THR A 188 0.90 -26.41 6.96
N HIS A 189 1.14 -26.90 5.75
CA HIS A 189 0.54 -26.36 4.54
C HIS A 189 -0.97 -26.62 4.46
N THR A 190 -1.70 -25.84 3.67
CA THR A 190 -3.14 -26.00 3.46
C THR A 190 -3.54 -25.84 1.99
N ILE A 191 -4.55 -26.60 1.57
CA ILE A 191 -5.24 -26.42 0.28
C ILE A 191 -6.65 -25.90 0.58
N ASN A 192 -6.97 -24.70 0.10
CA ASN A 192 -8.20 -23.97 0.39
C ASN A 192 -8.50 -23.92 1.91
N GLY A 193 -7.47 -23.70 2.72
CA GLY A 193 -7.56 -23.64 4.17
C GLY A 193 -7.69 -24.99 4.88
N HIS A 194 -7.58 -26.13 4.18
CA HIS A 194 -7.64 -27.46 4.79
C HIS A 194 -6.23 -28.08 4.96
N PRO A 195 -5.87 -28.56 6.17
CA PRO A 195 -4.56 -29.14 6.49
C PRO A 195 -4.41 -30.61 6.07
N GLY A 196 -5.34 -31.13 5.25
CA GLY A 196 -5.39 -32.55 4.91
C GLY A 196 -5.87 -33.43 6.08
N PRO A 197 -5.73 -34.77 5.98
CA PRO A 197 -6.05 -35.70 7.07
C PRO A 197 -5.12 -35.49 8.28
N VAL A 198 -5.70 -35.26 9.46
CA VAL A 198 -4.96 -35.07 10.72
C VAL A 198 -5.20 -36.27 11.64
N PRO A 199 -4.17 -37.08 11.96
CA PRO A 199 -4.30 -38.21 12.88
C PRO A 199 -4.87 -37.78 14.23
N GLY A 200 -5.88 -38.48 14.74
CA GLY A 200 -6.52 -38.18 16.03
C GLY A 200 -7.51 -37.02 16.01
N CYS A 201 -7.77 -36.37 14.86
CA CYS A 201 -8.67 -35.23 14.75
C CYS A 201 -9.87 -35.47 13.81
N SER A 202 -10.89 -36.19 14.30
CA SER A 202 -12.04 -36.59 13.47
C SER A 202 -12.93 -35.43 13.00
N SER A 203 -12.89 -34.28 13.68
CA SER A 203 -13.72 -33.09 13.36
C SER A 203 -13.27 -32.30 12.12
N GLN A 204 -12.09 -32.56 11.56
CA GLN A 204 -11.52 -31.77 10.46
C GLN A 204 -11.53 -32.46 9.09
N GLY A 205 -12.13 -33.66 9.01
CA GLY A 205 -12.38 -34.39 7.77
C GLY A 205 -11.12 -34.88 7.06
N ALA A 206 -11.29 -35.37 5.82
CA ALA A 206 -10.22 -35.94 4.99
C ALA A 206 -9.43 -34.88 4.17
N GLY A 207 -9.50 -33.60 4.55
CA GLY A 207 -8.95 -32.49 3.77
C GLY A 207 -9.86 -31.97 2.65
N TYR A 208 -9.29 -31.17 1.73
CA TYR A 208 -10.01 -30.63 0.58
C TYR A 208 -10.33 -31.74 -0.44
N THR A 209 -11.53 -31.70 -1.04
CA THR A 209 -11.91 -32.63 -2.12
C THR A 209 -12.28 -31.88 -3.40
N LEU A 210 -11.54 -32.14 -4.48
CA LEU A 210 -11.81 -31.67 -5.83
C LEU A 210 -12.76 -32.63 -6.55
N HIS A 211 -14.03 -32.27 -6.67
CA HIS A 211 -15.03 -33.09 -7.36
C HIS A 211 -15.00 -32.89 -8.88
N VAL A 212 -14.88 -33.99 -9.62
CA VAL A 212 -14.85 -34.01 -11.10
C VAL A 212 -15.88 -34.97 -11.71
N GLU A 213 -16.24 -34.74 -12.97
CA GLU A 213 -17.11 -35.62 -13.77
C GLU A 213 -16.31 -36.16 -14.96
N SER A 214 -16.49 -37.45 -15.27
CA SER A 214 -15.72 -38.10 -16.34
C SER A 214 -15.93 -37.41 -17.69
N GLY A 215 -14.86 -37.22 -18.44
CA GLY A 215 -14.84 -36.57 -19.75
C GLY A 215 -14.89 -35.04 -19.73
N LYS A 216 -15.00 -34.41 -18.55
CA LYS A 216 -15.04 -32.94 -18.41
C LYS A 216 -13.66 -32.34 -18.25
N THR A 217 -13.47 -31.11 -18.74
CA THR A 217 -12.24 -30.32 -18.55
C THR A 217 -12.46 -29.20 -17.55
N TYR A 218 -11.54 -29.08 -16.60
CA TYR A 218 -11.56 -28.14 -15.50
C TYR A 218 -10.40 -27.16 -15.63
N LEU A 219 -10.66 -25.86 -15.51
CA LEU A 219 -9.61 -24.86 -15.31
C LEU A 219 -9.33 -24.74 -13.82
N LEU A 220 -8.19 -25.28 -13.39
CA LEU A 220 -7.68 -25.13 -12.04
C LEU A 220 -6.92 -23.81 -11.95
N ARG A 221 -7.40 -22.88 -11.13
CA ARG A 221 -6.78 -21.59 -10.83
C ARG A 221 -5.99 -21.71 -9.54
N ILE A 222 -4.70 -22.02 -9.68
CA ILE A 222 -3.81 -22.36 -8.57
C ILE A 222 -3.06 -21.10 -8.14
N ILE A 223 -3.07 -20.81 -6.84
CA ILE A 223 -2.51 -19.61 -6.24
C ILE A 223 -1.62 -20.06 -5.09
N ASN A 224 -0.37 -19.61 -5.04
CA ASN A 224 0.45 -19.77 -3.84
C ASN A 224 0.37 -18.49 -2.98
N ALA A 225 -0.45 -18.56 -1.94
CA ALA A 225 -0.59 -17.54 -0.89
C ALA A 225 0.19 -17.93 0.40
N ALA A 226 1.06 -18.94 0.34
CA ALA A 226 1.99 -19.26 1.42
C ALA A 226 2.88 -18.05 1.73
N VAL A 227 3.29 -17.97 2.99
CA VAL A 227 4.05 -16.88 3.58
C VAL A 227 5.54 -17.04 3.30
N ASN A 228 6.08 -18.26 3.37
CA ASN A 228 7.51 -18.53 3.27
C ASN A 228 7.89 -19.72 2.36
N ASP A 229 6.94 -20.53 1.90
CA ASP A 229 7.28 -21.80 1.25
C ASP A 229 6.91 -21.87 -0.24
N GLU A 230 7.89 -22.30 -1.06
CA GLU A 230 7.68 -22.72 -2.45
C GLU A 230 7.15 -24.14 -2.50
N LEU A 231 6.21 -24.41 -3.41
CA LEU A 231 5.40 -25.62 -3.34
C LEU A 231 5.37 -26.39 -4.65
N PHE A 232 5.43 -27.72 -4.53
CA PHE A 232 5.05 -28.65 -5.57
C PHE A 232 3.58 -29.04 -5.42
N PHE A 233 2.82 -28.93 -6.52
CA PHE A 233 1.44 -29.39 -6.61
C PHE A 233 1.32 -30.49 -7.67
N LYS A 234 0.76 -31.64 -7.28
CA LYS A 234 0.62 -32.80 -8.17
C LYS A 234 -0.69 -33.55 -7.92
N ILE A 235 -1.29 -34.08 -9.00
CA ILE A 235 -2.52 -34.88 -8.95
C ILE A 235 -2.23 -36.26 -9.54
N ALA A 236 -2.46 -37.32 -8.76
CA ALA A 236 -2.20 -38.68 -9.21
C ALA A 236 -2.96 -39.01 -10.49
N GLY A 237 -2.25 -39.56 -11.48
CA GLY A 237 -2.81 -40.01 -12.75
C GLY A 237 -3.32 -38.91 -13.69
N HIS A 238 -3.09 -37.63 -13.40
CA HIS A 238 -3.57 -36.52 -14.24
C HIS A 238 -2.42 -35.60 -14.64
N ASN A 239 -2.16 -35.50 -15.95
CA ASN A 239 -1.35 -34.42 -16.49
C ASN A 239 -2.16 -33.12 -16.50
N LEU A 240 -1.46 -32.01 -16.33
CA LEU A 240 -1.98 -30.66 -16.28
C LEU A 240 -1.46 -29.89 -17.49
N THR A 241 -2.37 -29.29 -18.27
CA THR A 241 -1.96 -28.41 -19.37
C THR A 241 -1.93 -26.97 -18.88
N ILE A 242 -0.74 -26.40 -18.72
CA ILE A 242 -0.57 -25.02 -18.27
C ILE A 242 -0.96 -24.08 -19.40
N VAL A 243 -1.79 -23.07 -19.11
CA VAL A 243 -2.30 -22.14 -20.13
C VAL A 243 -2.16 -20.67 -19.76
N GLU A 244 -1.86 -20.38 -18.49
CA GLU A 244 -1.74 -19.01 -17.99
C GLU A 244 -0.88 -18.99 -16.72
N VAL A 245 -0.10 -17.94 -16.53
CA VAL A 245 0.55 -17.58 -15.27
C VAL A 245 0.40 -16.09 -15.04
N ASP A 246 0.16 -15.66 -13.79
CA ASP A 246 0.15 -14.25 -13.38
C ASP A 246 -0.71 -13.34 -14.29
N ALA A 247 -1.94 -13.80 -14.58
CA ALA A 247 -2.88 -13.17 -15.51
C ALA A 247 -2.34 -12.88 -16.92
N SER A 248 -1.42 -13.74 -17.40
CA SER A 248 -0.81 -13.69 -18.72
C SER A 248 -0.86 -15.08 -19.37
N TYR A 249 -1.37 -15.16 -20.60
CA TYR A 249 -1.45 -16.44 -21.32
C TYR A 249 -0.06 -16.93 -21.73
N VAL A 250 0.15 -18.24 -21.62
CA VAL A 250 1.38 -18.92 -22.05
C VAL A 250 1.11 -19.87 -23.21
N LYS A 251 2.18 -20.26 -23.91
CA LYS A 251 2.12 -21.38 -24.86
C LYS A 251 1.76 -22.65 -24.09
N PRO A 252 0.67 -23.37 -24.46
CA PRO A 252 0.26 -24.52 -23.68
C PRO A 252 1.31 -25.63 -23.67
N PHE A 253 1.62 -26.16 -22.49
CA PHE A 253 2.46 -27.33 -22.31
C PHE A 253 1.89 -28.24 -21.23
N GLN A 254 2.17 -29.54 -21.33
CA GLN A 254 1.73 -30.52 -20.34
C GLN A 254 2.83 -30.78 -19.31
N ILE A 255 2.44 -30.89 -18.05
CA ILE A 255 3.31 -31.30 -16.96
C ILE A 255 2.53 -32.13 -15.94
N ASP A 256 3.21 -32.95 -15.15
CA ASP A 256 2.60 -33.72 -14.06
C ASP A 256 2.71 -33.02 -12.70
N THR A 257 3.72 -32.17 -12.53
CA THR A 257 4.09 -31.50 -11.28
C THR A 257 4.25 -30.01 -11.53
N ILE A 258 3.47 -29.19 -10.83
CA ILE A 258 3.58 -27.73 -10.87
C ILE A 258 4.53 -27.29 -9.76
N PHE A 259 5.50 -26.45 -10.10
CA PHE A 259 6.30 -25.68 -9.14
C PHE A 259 5.73 -24.26 -9.05
N ILE A 260 5.43 -23.78 -7.85
CA ILE A 260 4.82 -22.47 -7.65
C ILE A 260 5.36 -21.79 -6.39
N SER A 261 5.92 -20.60 -6.54
CA SER A 261 6.47 -19.81 -5.43
C SER A 261 5.42 -18.83 -4.85
N PRO A 262 5.55 -18.37 -3.59
CA PRO A 262 4.68 -17.33 -3.02
C PRO A 262 4.45 -16.13 -3.96
N GLY A 263 3.20 -15.69 -4.08
CA GLY A 263 2.77 -14.62 -4.97
C GLY A 263 2.41 -15.08 -6.39
N GLN A 264 2.96 -16.20 -6.84
CA GLN A 264 2.66 -16.71 -8.18
C GLN A 264 1.26 -17.31 -8.30
N THR A 265 0.71 -17.22 -9.50
CA THR A 265 -0.52 -17.90 -9.89
C THR A 265 -0.30 -18.73 -11.17
N THR A 266 -1.03 -19.82 -11.32
CA THR A 266 -0.94 -20.70 -12.48
C THR A 266 -2.30 -21.28 -12.79
N ASN A 267 -2.77 -21.11 -14.03
CA ASN A 267 -3.95 -21.82 -14.49
C ASN A 267 -3.57 -23.04 -15.31
N ALA A 268 -4.17 -24.17 -14.94
CA ALA A 268 -3.96 -25.45 -15.58
C ALA A 268 -5.30 -26.08 -15.98
N LEU A 269 -5.37 -26.62 -17.20
CA LEU A 269 -6.46 -27.47 -17.62
C LEU A 269 -6.21 -28.90 -17.13
N LEU A 270 -7.17 -29.42 -16.37
CA LEU A 270 -7.28 -30.82 -15.99
C LEU A 270 -8.41 -31.46 -16.76
N THR A 271 -8.12 -32.50 -17.56
CA THR A 271 -9.15 -33.32 -18.18
C THR A 271 -9.40 -34.54 -17.30
N ALA A 272 -10.66 -34.74 -16.88
CA ALA A 272 -11.07 -35.86 -16.04
C ALA A 272 -11.23 -37.15 -16.89
N ASN A 273 -10.11 -37.68 -17.38
CA ASN A 273 -10.03 -38.80 -18.31
C ASN A 273 -9.66 -40.15 -17.67
N GLN A 274 -9.48 -40.19 -16.35
CA GLN A 274 -9.15 -41.42 -15.63
C GLN A 274 -10.41 -42.20 -15.25
N GLY A 275 -10.22 -43.45 -14.82
CA GLY A 275 -11.32 -44.30 -14.34
C GLY A 275 -12.03 -43.71 -13.12
N ILE A 276 -13.31 -44.03 -12.93
CA ILE A 276 -14.09 -43.56 -11.77
C ILE A 276 -13.40 -44.00 -10.48
N GLY A 277 -12.94 -43.05 -9.67
CA GLY A 277 -12.15 -43.34 -8.48
C GLY A 277 -11.82 -42.12 -7.62
N LYS A 278 -10.89 -42.32 -6.68
CA LYS A 278 -10.24 -41.27 -5.87
C LYS A 278 -8.76 -41.22 -6.24
N TYR A 279 -8.24 -40.02 -6.43
CA TYR A 279 -6.85 -39.76 -6.80
C TYR A 279 -6.28 -38.77 -5.80
N ILE A 280 -5.11 -39.06 -5.23
CA ILE A 280 -4.49 -38.17 -4.24
C ILE A 280 -3.98 -36.90 -4.95
N ILE A 281 -4.13 -35.77 -4.26
CA ILE A 281 -3.48 -34.51 -4.58
C ILE A 281 -2.41 -34.31 -3.51
N THR A 282 -1.17 -34.08 -3.91
CA THR A 282 -0.04 -33.83 -3.00
C THR A 282 0.39 -32.38 -3.11
N LEU A 283 0.59 -31.75 -1.95
CA LEU A 283 1.21 -30.45 -1.80
C LEU A 283 2.43 -30.61 -0.90
N SER A 284 3.63 -30.49 -1.46
CA SER A 284 4.88 -30.69 -0.75
C SER A 284 5.80 -29.50 -0.96
N PRO A 285 6.63 -29.14 0.02
CA PRO A 285 7.54 -28.02 -0.14
C PRO A 285 8.69 -28.33 -1.10
N PHE A 286 9.25 -27.28 -1.69
CA PHE A 286 10.54 -27.27 -2.35
C PHE A 286 11.54 -26.45 -1.52
N MET A 287 12.73 -27.01 -1.30
CA MET A 287 13.88 -26.31 -0.73
C MET A 287 15.15 -27.03 -1.17
N ASP A 288 16.03 -26.34 -1.88
CA ASP A 288 17.37 -26.80 -2.26
C ASP A 288 18.51 -26.02 -1.58
N ALA A 289 18.15 -25.20 -0.59
CA ALA A 289 19.06 -24.47 0.30
C ALA A 289 19.02 -25.05 1.73
N PRO A 290 20.07 -24.87 2.56
CA PRO A 290 20.10 -25.32 3.95
C PRO A 290 19.30 -24.40 4.89
N VAL A 291 18.05 -24.09 4.53
CA VAL A 291 17.16 -23.19 5.27
C VAL A 291 15.99 -23.99 5.86
N GLY A 292 15.55 -23.62 7.06
CA GLY A 292 14.44 -24.29 7.74
C GLY A 292 13.10 -23.95 7.10
N LEU A 293 12.24 -24.95 6.93
CA LEU A 293 10.87 -24.80 6.42
C LEU A 293 9.92 -25.84 7.02
N ASP A 294 8.62 -25.73 6.72
CA ASP A 294 7.66 -26.79 7.02
C ASP A 294 7.89 -27.97 6.08
N ASN A 295 8.41 -29.08 6.60
CA ASN A 295 8.76 -30.25 5.80
C ASN A 295 7.59 -31.23 5.56
N LEU A 296 6.37 -30.89 5.98
CA LEU A 296 5.22 -31.78 5.89
C LEU A 296 4.55 -31.70 4.53
N THR A 297 4.24 -32.87 3.97
CA THR A 297 3.37 -32.97 2.77
C THR A 297 1.91 -32.94 3.18
N ASN A 298 1.16 -31.99 2.62
CA ASN A 298 -0.29 -31.92 2.74
C ASN A 298 -0.97 -32.75 1.64
N TYR A 299 -2.12 -33.35 1.98
CA TYR A 299 -2.88 -34.19 1.07
C TYR A 299 -4.32 -33.69 0.90
N ALA A 300 -4.78 -33.68 -0.36
CA ALA A 300 -6.17 -33.51 -0.74
C ALA A 300 -6.60 -34.65 -1.68
N THR A 301 -7.86 -34.70 -2.08
CA THR A 301 -8.39 -35.77 -2.95
C THR A 301 -9.10 -35.21 -4.17
N LEU A 302 -8.77 -35.68 -5.37
CA LEU A 302 -9.63 -35.57 -6.54
C LEU A 302 -10.60 -36.76 -6.57
N ARG A 303 -11.90 -36.49 -6.68
CA ARG A 303 -12.95 -37.52 -6.64
C ARG A 303 -13.88 -37.41 -7.84
N TYR A 304 -13.99 -38.50 -8.59
CA TYR A 304 -14.95 -38.61 -9.69
C TYR A 304 -16.39 -38.75 -9.16
N LYS A 305 -17.36 -38.22 -9.91
CA LYS A 305 -18.78 -38.47 -9.70
C LYS A 305 -19.08 -39.94 -9.98
N GLY A 306 -19.88 -40.58 -9.11
CA GLY A 306 -20.15 -42.02 -9.16
C GLY A 306 -19.13 -42.88 -8.42
N THR A 307 -18.07 -42.27 -7.86
CA THR A 307 -17.10 -42.96 -7.01
C THR A 307 -17.78 -43.55 -5.76
N PRO A 308 -17.65 -44.88 -5.49
CA PRO A 308 -18.25 -45.55 -4.33
C PRO A 308 -17.91 -44.88 -2.99
N THR A 309 -18.55 -45.33 -1.91
CA THR A 309 -18.34 -44.72 -0.57
C THR A 309 -16.88 -44.84 -0.11
N ASN A 310 -16.28 -46.02 -0.21
CA ASN A 310 -14.92 -46.33 0.29
C ASN A 310 -13.97 -47.00 -0.74
N PRO A 311 -13.76 -46.44 -1.94
CA PRO A 311 -12.78 -46.97 -2.87
C PRO A 311 -11.36 -46.63 -2.40
N PRO A 312 -10.37 -47.45 -2.78
CA PRO A 312 -8.97 -47.13 -2.56
C PRO A 312 -8.61 -45.82 -3.27
N THR A 313 -7.73 -45.04 -2.66
CA THR A 313 -7.18 -43.82 -3.27
C THR A 313 -5.94 -44.17 -4.09
N ILE A 314 -5.92 -43.77 -5.36
CA ILE A 314 -4.76 -43.89 -6.23
C ILE A 314 -3.72 -42.87 -5.79
N LEU A 315 -2.51 -43.36 -5.51
CA LEU A 315 -1.41 -42.56 -4.98
C LEU A 315 -0.45 -42.10 -6.10
N THR A 316 0.42 -41.15 -5.78
CA THR A 316 1.52 -40.70 -6.64
C THR A 316 2.76 -40.46 -5.80
N SER A 317 3.94 -40.50 -6.43
CA SER A 317 5.19 -40.14 -5.76
C SER A 317 5.25 -38.62 -5.54
N VAL A 318 5.68 -38.25 -4.34
CA VAL A 318 6.00 -36.87 -3.99
C VAL A 318 7.41 -36.56 -4.49
N PRO A 319 7.64 -35.42 -5.19
CA PRO A 319 8.99 -34.99 -5.53
C PRO A 319 9.88 -34.90 -4.28
N ALA A 320 11.18 -35.15 -4.43
CA ALA A 320 12.12 -34.85 -3.36
C ALA A 320 12.10 -33.34 -3.04
N GLN A 321 12.31 -32.98 -1.77
CA GLN A 321 12.28 -31.58 -1.33
C GLN A 321 13.26 -30.71 -2.12
N ASN A 322 14.44 -31.24 -2.45
CA ASN A 322 15.49 -30.57 -3.23
C ASN A 322 15.46 -30.96 -4.73
N ALA A 323 14.28 -31.26 -5.28
CA ALA A 323 14.15 -31.67 -6.68
C ALA A 323 14.28 -30.49 -7.67
N THR A 324 15.42 -29.80 -7.68
CA THR A 324 15.74 -28.69 -8.60
C THR A 324 15.49 -29.04 -10.07
N PRO A 325 15.79 -30.24 -10.60
CA PRO A 325 15.42 -30.57 -11.99
C PRO A 325 13.92 -30.50 -12.30
N VAL A 326 13.06 -30.76 -11.30
CA VAL A 326 11.60 -30.66 -11.46
C VAL A 326 11.16 -29.20 -11.54
N THR A 327 11.75 -28.31 -10.74
CA THR A 327 11.46 -26.87 -10.80
C THR A 327 11.87 -26.29 -12.15
N TYR A 328 13.07 -26.64 -12.65
CA TYR A 328 13.56 -26.18 -13.95
C TYR A 328 12.70 -26.69 -15.11
N SER A 329 12.25 -27.94 -15.08
CA SER A 329 11.32 -28.49 -16.09
C SER A 329 10.05 -27.63 -16.24
N PHE A 330 9.47 -27.17 -15.13
CA PHE A 330 8.31 -26.26 -15.15
C PHE A 330 8.70 -24.87 -15.65
N ILE A 331 9.73 -24.25 -15.06
CA ILE A 331 10.13 -22.87 -15.35
C ILE A 331 10.59 -22.71 -16.82
N ASP A 332 11.36 -23.67 -17.34
CA ASP A 332 11.91 -23.62 -18.72
C ASP A 332 10.85 -23.82 -19.79
N SER A 333 9.71 -24.43 -19.44
CA SER A 333 8.58 -24.62 -20.34
C SER A 333 7.73 -23.35 -20.51
N LEU A 334 7.87 -22.38 -19.60
CA LEU A 334 7.08 -21.15 -19.62
C LEU A 334 7.54 -20.20 -20.73
N ARG A 335 6.64 -19.92 -21.68
CA ARG A 335 6.83 -18.92 -22.73
C ARG A 335 5.53 -18.15 -22.93
N SER A 336 5.61 -16.84 -23.13
CA SER A 336 4.43 -16.04 -23.46
C SER A 336 3.72 -16.60 -24.69
N LEU A 337 2.38 -16.54 -24.71
CA LEU A 337 1.59 -17.05 -25.84
C LEU A 337 2.06 -16.46 -27.18
N ASN A 338 2.41 -15.17 -27.18
CA ASN A 338 2.97 -14.41 -28.29
C ASN A 338 2.26 -14.67 -29.63
N SER A 339 0.96 -14.38 -29.66
CA SER A 339 0.09 -14.52 -30.84
C SER A 339 -0.30 -13.14 -31.37
N PRO A 340 -0.87 -13.03 -32.59
CA PRO A 340 -1.36 -11.74 -33.11
C PRO A 340 -2.36 -11.03 -32.19
N GLN A 341 -3.19 -11.79 -31.47
CA GLN A 341 -4.17 -11.23 -30.51
C GLN A 341 -3.54 -10.92 -29.14
N TYR A 342 -2.54 -11.69 -28.73
CA TYR A 342 -1.85 -11.57 -27.45
C TYR A 342 -0.32 -11.50 -27.66
N PRO A 343 0.20 -10.37 -28.20
CA PRO A 343 1.61 -10.25 -28.54
C PRO A 343 2.47 -10.04 -27.28
N ALA A 344 3.64 -10.68 -27.24
CA ALA A 344 4.65 -10.41 -26.22
C ALA A 344 5.38 -9.11 -26.56
N LYS A 345 5.08 -8.02 -25.83
CA LYS A 345 5.66 -6.69 -26.08
C LYS A 345 6.97 -6.48 -25.31
N VAL A 346 7.95 -7.34 -25.58
CA VAL A 346 9.26 -7.31 -24.90
C VAL A 346 10.01 -6.02 -25.24
N PRO A 347 10.50 -5.25 -24.24
CA PRO A 347 11.42 -4.15 -24.50
C PRO A 347 12.72 -4.65 -25.15
N LEU A 348 12.95 -4.27 -26.41
CA LEU A 348 14.15 -4.67 -27.16
C LEU A 348 15.35 -3.75 -26.87
N THR A 349 15.08 -2.47 -26.64
CA THR A 349 16.05 -1.48 -26.13
C THR A 349 16.03 -1.45 -24.60
N VAL A 350 17.11 -0.95 -24.02
CA VAL A 350 17.28 -0.82 -22.57
C VAL A 350 17.83 0.57 -22.27
N ASP A 351 17.06 1.38 -21.56
CA ASP A 351 17.46 2.71 -21.10
C ASP A 351 18.18 2.64 -19.74
N HIS A 352 17.72 1.73 -18.86
CA HIS A 352 18.33 1.46 -17.56
C HIS A 352 18.71 -0.02 -17.45
N SER A 353 19.99 -0.30 -17.21
CA SER A 353 20.48 -1.65 -16.90
C SER A 353 20.94 -1.71 -15.45
N LEU A 354 20.18 -2.41 -14.61
CA LEU A 354 20.37 -2.51 -13.17
C LEU A 354 20.86 -3.91 -12.80
N PHE A 355 21.79 -4.01 -11.85
CA PHE A 355 22.33 -5.27 -11.34
C PHE A 355 22.13 -5.30 -9.82
N PHE A 356 21.22 -6.16 -9.36
CA PHE A 356 20.74 -6.22 -7.99
C PHE A 356 21.14 -7.56 -7.36
N THR A 357 22.12 -7.52 -6.45
CA THR A 357 22.45 -8.67 -5.61
C THR A 357 21.43 -8.79 -4.50
N MET A 358 20.98 -10.01 -4.20
CA MET A 358 19.97 -10.31 -3.20
C MET A 358 20.52 -11.34 -2.23
N GLY A 359 20.20 -11.19 -0.94
CA GLY A 359 20.61 -12.18 0.05
C GLY A 359 20.22 -11.80 1.46
N VAL A 360 20.78 -12.57 2.39
CA VAL A 360 20.63 -12.39 3.83
C VAL A 360 22.01 -12.07 4.43
N GLY A 361 22.04 -11.04 5.30
CA GLY A 361 23.20 -10.60 6.05
C GLY A 361 22.94 -10.59 7.57
N VAL A 362 23.91 -10.05 8.32
CA VAL A 362 23.85 -9.96 9.78
C VAL A 362 24.21 -8.55 10.23
N ASN A 363 23.27 -7.87 10.89
CA ASN A 363 23.53 -6.54 11.47
C ASN A 363 23.60 -6.60 13.00
N PRO A 364 24.36 -5.69 13.65
CA PRO A 364 24.34 -5.55 15.10
C PRO A 364 22.94 -5.23 15.63
N CYS A 365 22.62 -5.77 16.81
CA CYS A 365 21.37 -5.53 17.52
C CYS A 365 21.57 -5.69 19.02
N ASP A 366 21.76 -4.58 19.73
CA ASP A 366 22.07 -4.56 21.17
C ASP A 366 21.00 -5.22 22.05
N THR A 367 19.74 -5.21 21.60
CA THR A 367 18.60 -5.80 22.32
C THR A 367 18.32 -7.26 21.96
N CYS A 368 18.99 -7.80 20.93
CA CYS A 368 18.75 -9.15 20.44
C CYS A 368 19.57 -10.19 21.22
N VAL A 369 19.14 -11.45 21.19
CA VAL A 369 19.72 -12.54 22.02
C VAL A 369 21.23 -12.70 21.80
N ASN A 370 21.70 -12.57 20.56
CA ASN A 370 23.10 -12.75 20.18
C ASN A 370 23.83 -11.42 19.88
N GLY A 371 23.29 -10.27 20.33
CA GLY A 371 23.83 -8.95 19.99
C GLY A 371 23.78 -8.62 18.49
N SER A 372 23.04 -9.43 17.72
CA SER A 372 22.97 -9.39 16.25
C SER A 372 21.61 -9.88 15.80
N LYS A 373 21.24 -9.53 14.56
CA LYS A 373 20.01 -9.96 13.90
C LYS A 373 20.26 -10.27 12.44
N LEU A 374 19.47 -11.20 11.90
CA LEU A 374 19.40 -11.43 10.46
C LEU A 374 18.70 -10.25 9.77
N VAL A 375 19.18 -9.90 8.59
CA VAL A 375 18.65 -8.85 7.74
C VAL A 375 18.66 -9.32 6.29
N GLY A 376 17.73 -8.83 5.48
CA GLY A 376 17.70 -9.08 4.05
C GLY A 376 18.13 -7.81 3.33
N ASP A 377 18.77 -7.93 2.18
CA ASP A 377 19.24 -6.77 1.43
C ASP A 377 19.11 -6.93 -0.07
N ILE A 378 19.04 -5.77 -0.74
CA ILE A 378 19.28 -5.66 -2.17
C ILE A 378 20.44 -4.68 -2.34
N ASN A 379 21.50 -5.09 -3.04
CA ASN A 379 22.74 -4.32 -3.22
C ASN A 379 23.35 -3.78 -1.91
N ASN A 380 23.38 -4.61 -0.87
CA ASN A 380 23.91 -4.28 0.46
C ASN A 380 23.13 -3.18 1.19
N VAL A 381 21.86 -2.96 0.81
CA VAL A 381 20.92 -2.05 1.49
C VAL A 381 19.78 -2.86 2.09
N SER A 382 19.68 -2.87 3.41
CA SER A 382 18.54 -3.43 4.13
C SER A 382 17.48 -2.36 4.34
N PHE A 383 16.30 -2.59 3.76
CA PHE A 383 15.25 -1.60 3.72
C PHE A 383 14.63 -1.35 5.10
N VAL A 384 14.62 -0.09 5.51
CA VAL A 384 13.91 0.35 6.71
C VAL A 384 12.54 0.88 6.32
N MET A 385 11.49 0.36 6.96
CA MET A 385 10.14 0.87 6.74
C MET A 385 10.02 2.32 7.23
N PRO A 386 9.50 3.26 6.42
CA PRO A 386 9.21 4.61 6.88
C PRO A 386 7.95 4.63 7.74
N THR A 387 7.72 5.75 8.43
CA THR A 387 6.48 6.01 9.18
C THR A 387 5.44 6.81 8.39
N ILE A 388 5.84 7.38 7.24
CA ILE A 388 4.99 8.07 6.28
C ILE A 388 5.00 7.27 4.96
N GLY A 389 3.85 7.15 4.30
CA GLY A 389 3.76 6.52 2.98
C GLY A 389 4.76 7.11 1.99
N LEU A 390 5.61 6.31 1.35
CA LEU A 390 6.56 6.80 0.33
C LEU A 390 5.87 7.55 -0.82
N LEU A 391 4.73 7.05 -1.30
CA LEU A 391 3.93 7.71 -2.33
C LEU A 391 3.40 9.06 -1.85
N GLN A 392 2.97 9.14 -0.58
CA GLN A 392 2.56 10.40 0.05
C GLN A 392 3.76 11.36 0.15
N ALA A 393 4.91 10.88 0.60
CA ALA A 393 6.12 11.67 0.72
C ALA A 393 6.63 12.17 -0.63
N TYR A 394 6.54 11.35 -1.68
CA TYR A 394 6.86 11.73 -3.05
C TYR A 394 5.86 12.76 -3.60
N HIS A 395 4.56 12.53 -3.45
CA HIS A 395 3.54 13.40 -4.01
C HIS A 395 3.51 14.80 -3.37
N TYR A 396 3.80 14.90 -2.08
CA TYR A 396 3.79 16.15 -1.32
C TYR A 396 5.20 16.71 -1.03
N ASP A 397 6.24 16.19 -1.69
CA ASP A 397 7.63 16.61 -1.51
C ASP A 397 8.10 16.67 -0.04
N ILE A 398 7.73 15.67 0.76
CA ILE A 398 8.08 15.59 2.18
C ILE A 398 9.54 15.17 2.34
N SER A 399 10.37 16.09 2.83
CA SER A 399 11.79 15.83 3.09
C SER A 399 12.03 14.87 4.27
N GLY A 400 13.11 14.09 4.21
CA GLY A 400 13.58 13.27 5.34
C GLY A 400 12.93 11.89 5.48
N VAL A 401 12.03 11.50 4.57
CA VAL A 401 11.38 10.18 4.58
C VAL A 401 12.20 9.12 3.84
N TYR A 402 12.81 9.49 2.72
CA TYR A 402 13.59 8.60 1.87
C TYR A 402 14.68 9.36 1.12
N THR A 403 15.63 8.62 0.55
CA THR A 403 16.63 9.15 -0.40
C THR A 403 16.48 8.46 -1.76
N VAL A 404 16.99 9.10 -2.82
CA VAL A 404 16.91 8.58 -4.21
C VAL A 404 18.24 8.02 -4.73
N ASP A 405 19.09 7.59 -3.82
CA ASP A 405 20.45 7.11 -4.07
C ASP A 405 20.56 5.57 -3.97
N PHE A 406 19.47 4.83 -4.26
CA PHE A 406 19.55 3.37 -4.29
C PHE A 406 20.52 2.92 -5.40
N PRO A 407 21.54 2.11 -5.07
CA PRO A 407 22.63 1.83 -5.99
C PRO A 407 22.17 0.93 -7.14
N ALA A 408 22.44 1.36 -8.38
CA ALA A 408 22.10 0.60 -9.59
C ALA A 408 22.89 -0.71 -9.75
N ASN A 409 24.02 -0.83 -9.04
CA ASN A 409 24.93 -1.96 -9.03
C ASN A 409 25.40 -2.19 -7.57
N PRO A 410 25.78 -3.42 -7.18
CA PRO A 410 26.31 -3.71 -5.86
C PRO A 410 27.54 -2.83 -5.60
N PRO A 411 27.59 -2.10 -4.47
CA PRO A 411 28.70 -1.18 -4.18
C PRO A 411 30.07 -1.86 -4.15
N ILE A 412 30.12 -3.13 -3.74
CA ILE A 412 31.34 -3.93 -3.67
C ILE A 412 31.07 -5.25 -4.40
N PRO A 413 31.59 -5.41 -5.62
CA PRO A 413 31.51 -6.67 -6.34
C PRO A 413 32.33 -7.76 -5.67
N PHE A 414 31.80 -8.97 -5.60
CA PHE A 414 32.50 -10.17 -5.16
C PHE A 414 32.02 -11.39 -5.96
N ASN A 415 32.57 -12.57 -5.66
CA ASN A 415 32.04 -13.81 -6.22
C ASN A 415 30.73 -14.17 -5.51
N TYR A 416 29.60 -13.67 -6.02
CA TYR A 416 28.30 -13.70 -5.35
C TYR A 416 27.86 -15.09 -4.94
N THR A 417 28.04 -16.09 -5.81
CA THR A 417 27.63 -17.48 -5.56
C THR A 417 28.78 -18.35 -5.07
N GLY A 418 29.92 -17.76 -4.70
CA GLY A 418 31.11 -18.46 -4.23
C GLY A 418 31.41 -18.17 -2.77
N ASN A 419 32.64 -17.73 -2.49
CA ASN A 419 33.05 -17.41 -1.13
C ASN A 419 32.41 -16.11 -0.65
N SER A 420 31.71 -16.18 0.48
CA SER A 420 31.12 -15.02 1.15
C SER A 420 32.17 -14.00 1.58
N PRO A 421 31.84 -12.70 1.57
CA PRO A 421 32.70 -11.68 2.16
C PRO A 421 32.84 -11.91 3.67
N SER A 422 33.97 -11.50 4.25
CA SER A 422 34.20 -11.60 5.69
C SER A 422 33.28 -10.67 6.51
N ASN A 423 32.80 -9.58 5.88
CA ASN A 423 31.82 -8.68 6.47
C ASN A 423 30.42 -9.02 5.95
N LEU A 424 29.56 -9.48 6.85
CA LEU A 424 28.17 -9.84 6.56
C LEU A 424 27.19 -8.69 6.85
N GLN A 425 27.68 -7.53 7.31
CA GLN A 425 26.85 -6.39 7.64
C GLN A 425 26.37 -5.65 6.39
N THR A 426 25.13 -5.17 6.48
CA THR A 426 24.45 -4.39 5.46
C THR A 426 24.23 -2.96 5.91
N ASN A 427 23.88 -2.08 4.97
CA ASN A 427 23.53 -0.70 5.29
C ASN A 427 22.01 -0.55 5.43
N ASN A 428 21.55 -0.16 6.60
CA ASN A 428 20.14 0.18 6.79
C ASN A 428 19.79 1.49 6.07
N GLY A 429 18.65 1.51 5.36
CA GLY A 429 18.13 2.76 4.84
C GLY A 429 16.84 2.62 4.02
N THR A 430 16.11 3.72 3.89
CA THR A 430 14.94 3.85 3.02
C THR A 430 15.38 4.54 1.73
N ARG A 431 16.01 3.77 0.84
CA ARG A 431 16.58 4.27 -0.43
C ARG A 431 15.75 3.79 -1.61
N LEU A 432 15.43 4.70 -2.53
CA LEU A 432 14.61 4.43 -3.72
C LEU A 432 15.44 4.64 -4.98
N HIS A 433 15.06 3.94 -6.05
CA HIS A 433 15.65 4.13 -7.38
C HIS A 433 14.68 4.89 -8.27
N ARG A 434 15.13 5.98 -8.89
CA ARG A 434 14.28 6.83 -9.73
C ARG A 434 14.36 6.40 -11.20
N LEU A 435 13.21 6.32 -11.85
CA LEU A 435 13.05 5.98 -13.26
C LEU A 435 12.22 7.06 -13.94
N SER A 436 12.66 7.51 -15.10
CA SER A 436 11.85 8.42 -15.92
C SER A 436 10.69 7.68 -16.55
N PHE A 437 9.54 8.35 -16.68
CA PHE A 437 8.35 7.79 -17.32
C PHE A 437 8.68 7.23 -18.69
N ASN A 438 8.11 6.06 -19.00
CA ASN A 438 8.19 5.38 -20.29
C ASN A 438 9.57 4.75 -20.61
N SER A 439 10.55 4.84 -19.70
CA SER A 439 11.86 4.22 -19.88
C SER A 439 11.79 2.68 -19.85
N THR A 440 12.69 2.04 -20.59
CA THR A 440 12.84 0.58 -20.65
C THR A 440 13.90 0.13 -19.65
N VAL A 441 13.54 -0.78 -18.76
CA VAL A 441 14.38 -1.18 -17.62
C VAL A 441 14.70 -2.66 -17.73
N GLN A 442 15.98 -2.99 -17.65
CA GLN A 442 16.48 -4.33 -17.42
C GLN A 442 16.99 -4.44 -15.99
N ILE A 443 16.54 -5.45 -15.26
CA ILE A 443 17.07 -5.79 -13.93
C ILE A 443 17.63 -7.19 -14.02
N VAL A 444 18.88 -7.37 -13.58
CA VAL A 444 19.42 -8.68 -13.27
C VAL A 444 19.40 -8.84 -11.77
N LEU A 445 18.60 -9.79 -11.29
CA LEU A 445 18.52 -10.20 -9.90
C LEU A 445 19.50 -11.37 -9.71
N GLN A 446 20.48 -11.19 -8.82
CA GLN A 446 21.58 -12.13 -8.57
C GLN A 446 21.49 -12.61 -7.11
N ASP A 447 21.27 -13.90 -6.91
CA ASP A 447 21.37 -14.51 -5.57
C ASP A 447 22.84 -14.50 -5.09
N THR A 448 23.02 -14.46 -3.77
CA THR A 448 24.32 -14.44 -3.11
C THR A 448 24.43 -15.55 -2.05
N ALA A 449 25.63 -16.09 -1.86
CA ALA A 449 25.92 -17.11 -0.87
C ALA A 449 26.34 -16.54 0.50
N VAL A 450 26.07 -15.25 0.79
CA VAL A 450 26.62 -14.51 1.95
C VAL A 450 26.43 -15.28 3.27
N ILE A 451 25.22 -15.78 3.53
CA ILE A 451 24.92 -16.74 4.62
C ILE A 451 24.65 -18.13 4.04
N ALA A 452 23.72 -18.20 3.10
CA ALA A 452 23.40 -19.38 2.32
C ALA A 452 22.77 -18.91 1.00
N PRO A 453 23.06 -19.56 -0.13
CA PRO A 453 22.28 -19.33 -1.34
C PRO A 453 20.85 -19.80 -1.11
N GLU A 454 19.88 -19.07 -1.61
CA GLU A 454 18.46 -19.39 -1.45
C GLU A 454 17.65 -18.86 -2.63
N ASN A 455 16.54 -19.52 -2.93
CA ASN A 455 15.60 -19.01 -3.91
C ASN A 455 14.82 -17.80 -3.34
N HIS A 456 14.73 -16.73 -4.12
CA HIS A 456 13.99 -15.54 -3.75
C HIS A 456 12.88 -15.23 -4.77
N PRO A 457 11.62 -15.61 -4.52
CA PRO A 457 10.49 -15.19 -5.35
C PRO A 457 10.33 -13.67 -5.27
N THR A 458 10.79 -12.95 -6.29
CA THR A 458 10.84 -11.50 -6.29
C THR A 458 9.65 -10.94 -7.04
N HIS A 459 8.87 -10.11 -6.35
CA HIS A 459 7.65 -9.47 -6.84
C HIS A 459 7.87 -7.97 -7.09
N LEU A 460 7.35 -7.47 -8.22
CA LEU A 460 7.31 -6.04 -8.54
C LEU A 460 5.85 -5.57 -8.59
N HIS A 461 5.51 -4.61 -7.74
CA HIS A 461 4.21 -3.95 -7.75
C HIS A 461 4.05 -3.06 -9.01
N GLY A 462 2.81 -2.86 -9.45
CA GLY A 462 2.47 -1.91 -10.53
C GLY A 462 2.84 -2.37 -11.96
N PHE A 463 3.60 -3.45 -12.09
CA PHE A 463 4.11 -3.93 -13.38
C PHE A 463 4.03 -5.45 -13.49
N ASN A 464 3.79 -5.92 -14.71
CA ASN A 464 4.35 -7.19 -15.14
C ASN A 464 5.69 -6.93 -15.86
N PHE A 465 6.55 -7.93 -15.89
CA PHE A 465 7.85 -7.92 -16.53
C PHE A 465 8.07 -9.22 -17.33
N PHE A 466 8.93 -9.15 -18.34
CA PHE A 466 9.35 -10.29 -19.15
C PHE A 466 10.61 -10.92 -18.56
N VAL A 467 10.58 -12.21 -18.29
CA VAL A 467 11.76 -12.98 -17.84
C VAL A 467 12.59 -13.37 -19.07
N VAL A 468 13.60 -12.57 -19.39
CA VAL A 468 14.38 -12.70 -20.64
C VAL A 468 15.51 -13.72 -20.54
N GLY A 469 15.98 -14.04 -19.34
CA GLY A 469 17.03 -15.05 -19.15
C GLY A 469 17.21 -15.43 -17.70
N LYS A 470 17.85 -16.57 -17.47
CA LYS A 470 18.28 -17.02 -16.14
C LYS A 470 19.51 -17.91 -16.28
N GLY A 471 20.22 -18.11 -15.17
CA GLY A 471 21.37 -19.02 -15.12
C GLY A 471 21.79 -19.31 -13.69
N LEU A 472 22.70 -20.27 -13.55
CA LEU A 472 23.38 -20.56 -12.29
C LEU A 472 24.72 -19.82 -12.24
N GLY A 473 25.22 -19.58 -11.04
CA GLY A 473 26.46 -18.84 -10.79
C GLY A 473 26.28 -17.32 -10.87
N ASN A 474 27.38 -16.62 -11.11
CA ASN A 474 27.37 -15.17 -11.32
C ASN A 474 27.00 -14.85 -12.77
N PHE A 475 26.11 -13.88 -12.96
CA PHE A 475 25.78 -13.33 -14.27
C PHE A 475 27.02 -12.77 -14.99
N ASP A 476 27.27 -13.22 -16.22
CA ASP A 476 28.29 -12.67 -17.10
C ASP A 476 27.65 -11.72 -18.12
N LYS A 477 27.76 -10.41 -17.87
CA LYS A 477 27.19 -9.35 -18.71
C LYS A 477 27.63 -9.40 -20.19
N ASN A 478 28.73 -10.08 -20.51
CA ASN A 478 29.25 -10.17 -21.87
C ASN A 478 28.78 -11.43 -22.60
N LYS A 479 28.35 -12.47 -21.88
CA LYS A 479 28.00 -13.79 -22.45
C LYS A 479 26.52 -14.10 -22.31
N ASP A 480 25.94 -13.89 -21.14
CA ASP A 480 24.59 -14.36 -20.83
C ASP A 480 23.48 -13.61 -21.59
N PRO A 481 23.60 -12.30 -21.89
CA PRO A 481 22.62 -11.62 -22.74
C PRO A 481 22.44 -12.24 -24.13
N GLN A 482 23.44 -12.97 -24.65
CA GLN A 482 23.35 -13.66 -25.94
C GLN A 482 22.36 -14.84 -25.91
N LYS A 483 22.03 -15.34 -24.72
CA LYS A 483 21.06 -16.43 -24.49
C LYS A 483 19.66 -15.89 -24.18
N PHE A 484 19.46 -14.58 -24.14
CA PHE A 484 18.17 -14.02 -23.77
C PHE A 484 17.09 -14.39 -24.78
N ASN A 485 15.95 -14.85 -24.28
CA ASN A 485 14.73 -14.96 -25.05
C ASN A 485 14.11 -13.56 -25.17
N LEU A 486 14.27 -12.93 -26.34
CA LEU A 486 13.68 -11.63 -26.67
C LEU A 486 12.48 -11.75 -27.63
N VAL A 487 12.01 -12.97 -27.88
CA VAL A 487 10.90 -13.25 -28.82
C VAL A 487 9.62 -13.50 -28.05
N ASP A 488 9.63 -14.44 -27.11
CA ASP A 488 8.47 -14.80 -26.29
C ASP A 488 8.82 -15.20 -24.84
N PRO A 489 9.68 -14.42 -24.15
CA PRO A 489 9.92 -14.60 -22.72
C PRO A 489 8.59 -14.56 -21.96
N VAL A 490 8.44 -15.36 -20.91
CA VAL A 490 7.23 -15.36 -20.09
C VAL A 490 7.04 -13.99 -19.41
N GLU A 491 5.84 -13.46 -19.48
CA GLU A 491 5.41 -12.27 -18.73
C GLU A 491 4.88 -12.68 -17.35
N ARG A 492 5.42 -12.07 -16.29
CA ARG A 492 5.08 -12.37 -14.88
C ARG A 492 5.06 -11.11 -14.03
N ASN A 493 4.49 -11.19 -12.83
CA ASN A 493 4.68 -10.17 -11.78
C ASN A 493 5.62 -10.65 -10.67
N THR A 494 5.88 -11.97 -10.59
CA THR A 494 6.72 -12.59 -9.57
C THR A 494 7.62 -13.64 -10.20
N VAL A 495 8.92 -13.61 -9.90
CA VAL A 495 9.90 -14.57 -10.43
C VAL A 495 10.82 -15.11 -9.36
N ALA A 496 10.99 -16.43 -9.32
CA ALA A 496 11.97 -17.10 -8.49
C ALA A 496 13.39 -16.79 -9.00
N VAL A 497 14.19 -16.07 -8.20
CA VAL A 497 15.63 -15.96 -8.41
C VAL A 497 16.24 -17.30 -7.99
N PRO A 498 16.92 -18.04 -8.88
CA PRO A 498 17.39 -19.39 -8.55
C PRO A 498 18.45 -19.40 -7.43
N THR A 499 18.40 -20.42 -6.57
CA THR A 499 19.44 -20.72 -5.57
C THR A 499 20.82 -20.74 -6.22
N GLY A 500 21.72 -19.86 -5.77
CA GLY A 500 23.06 -19.70 -6.30
C GLY A 500 23.09 -19.27 -7.77
N GLY A 501 22.12 -18.49 -8.24
CA GLY A 501 21.97 -18.11 -9.64
C GLY A 501 21.47 -16.69 -9.86
N TRP A 502 20.99 -16.43 -11.07
CA TRP A 502 20.49 -15.12 -11.47
C TRP A 502 19.30 -15.24 -12.42
N VAL A 503 18.49 -14.18 -12.46
CA VAL A 503 17.42 -13.99 -13.43
C VAL A 503 17.42 -12.56 -13.96
N ALA A 504 17.25 -12.41 -15.27
CA ALA A 504 17.15 -11.14 -15.96
C ALA A 504 15.71 -10.87 -16.37
N ILE A 505 15.18 -9.72 -15.97
CA ILE A 505 13.83 -9.26 -16.30
C ILE A 505 13.86 -7.94 -17.07
N ARG A 506 12.86 -7.71 -17.94
CA ARG A 506 12.65 -6.44 -18.62
C ARG A 506 11.21 -5.94 -18.48
N PHE A 507 11.04 -4.67 -18.20
CA PHE A 507 9.75 -4.01 -18.21
C PHE A 507 9.86 -2.57 -18.70
N LYS A 508 8.72 -1.93 -18.86
CA LYS A 508 8.60 -0.52 -19.23
C LYS A 508 8.03 0.25 -18.05
N ALA A 509 8.70 1.31 -17.62
CA ALA A 509 8.27 2.16 -16.51
C ALA A 509 7.14 3.11 -16.95
N ASP A 510 6.01 2.56 -17.37
CA ASP A 510 4.86 3.26 -17.97
C ASP A 510 3.74 3.60 -16.96
N ASN A 511 4.03 3.51 -15.67
CA ASN A 511 3.06 3.76 -14.61
C ASN A 511 3.65 4.67 -13.52
N PRO A 512 3.29 5.97 -13.48
CA PRO A 512 3.86 6.93 -12.54
C PRO A 512 3.42 6.60 -11.11
N GLY A 513 4.33 6.75 -10.14
CA GLY A 513 4.06 6.44 -8.74
C GLY A 513 5.26 5.86 -8.02
N VAL A 514 4.99 5.21 -6.89
CA VAL A 514 6.00 4.53 -6.07
C VAL A 514 5.66 3.05 -5.99
N TRP A 515 6.56 2.19 -6.45
CA TRP A 515 6.30 0.77 -6.66
C TRP A 515 7.31 -0.09 -5.91
N LEU A 516 6.82 -0.97 -5.04
CA LEU A 516 7.63 -1.87 -4.24
C LEU A 516 8.18 -3.03 -5.09
N LEU A 517 9.47 -3.32 -4.95
CA LEU A 517 10.12 -4.55 -5.39
C LEU A 517 10.58 -5.30 -4.14
N HIS A 518 10.11 -6.52 -3.92
CA HIS A 518 10.45 -7.27 -2.71
C HIS A 518 10.45 -8.78 -2.90
N CYS A 519 11.20 -9.50 -2.06
CA CYS A 519 11.07 -10.95 -1.95
C CYS A 519 9.72 -11.32 -1.31
N HIS A 520 8.98 -12.25 -1.90
CA HIS A 520 7.64 -12.66 -1.47
C HIS A 520 7.68 -13.75 -0.38
N LEU A 521 8.86 -14.07 0.14
CA LEU A 521 9.01 -14.72 1.44
C LEU A 521 8.86 -13.65 2.53
N GLU A 522 7.86 -13.77 3.39
CA GLU A 522 7.51 -12.71 4.34
C GLU A 522 8.61 -12.47 5.37
N VAL A 523 9.34 -13.53 5.76
CA VAL A 523 10.54 -13.40 6.60
C VAL A 523 11.57 -12.46 5.97
N HIS A 524 11.83 -12.59 4.66
CA HIS A 524 12.78 -11.72 3.95
C HIS A 524 12.25 -10.31 3.76
N THR A 525 10.96 -10.15 3.43
CA THR A 525 10.31 -8.82 3.41
C THR A 525 10.40 -8.12 4.77
N THR A 526 10.24 -8.88 5.86
CA THR A 526 10.36 -8.37 7.23
C THR A 526 11.78 -7.93 7.53
N TRP A 527 12.76 -8.72 7.11
CA TRP A 527 14.19 -8.45 7.32
C TRP A 527 14.75 -7.33 6.45
N GLY A 528 14.01 -6.84 5.45
CA GLY A 528 14.37 -5.69 4.63
C GLY A 528 14.83 -6.02 3.20
N LEU A 529 14.59 -7.24 2.72
CA LEU A 529 14.86 -7.67 1.34
C LEU A 529 13.85 -7.06 0.35
N LYS A 530 13.89 -5.74 0.24
CA LYS A 530 12.98 -4.92 -0.57
C LYS A 530 13.60 -3.57 -0.93
N MET A 531 13.01 -2.92 -1.92
CA MET A 531 13.32 -1.54 -2.34
C MET A 531 12.08 -0.96 -3.04
N ALA A 532 12.01 0.34 -3.27
CA ALA A 532 10.94 0.92 -4.08
C ALA A 532 11.46 1.79 -5.24
N PHE A 533 10.80 1.70 -6.39
CA PHE A 533 11.04 2.56 -7.52
C PHE A 533 10.17 3.81 -7.42
N ILE A 534 10.71 4.97 -7.79
CA ILE A 534 9.91 6.15 -8.14
C ILE A 534 9.86 6.18 -9.66
N VAL A 535 8.67 6.12 -10.22
CA VAL A 535 8.44 6.39 -11.64
C VAL A 535 7.87 7.79 -11.76
N GLU A 536 8.62 8.66 -12.44
CA GLU A 536 8.25 10.06 -12.65
C GLU A 536 6.95 10.19 -13.47
N ASN A 537 6.34 11.37 -13.42
CA ASN A 537 5.22 11.70 -14.31
C ASN A 537 5.70 11.87 -15.76
N GLY A 538 4.86 11.47 -16.71
CA GLY A 538 5.02 11.81 -18.13
C GLY A 538 4.55 13.22 -18.45
N LYS A 539 4.22 13.45 -19.73
CA LYS A 539 3.82 14.78 -20.22
C LYS A 539 2.31 15.01 -20.16
N GLY A 540 1.52 13.94 -20.28
CA GLY A 540 0.06 14.01 -20.36
C GLY A 540 -0.66 13.80 -19.01
N PRO A 541 -1.94 14.18 -18.91
CA PRO A 541 -2.76 13.90 -17.73
C PRO A 541 -2.94 12.40 -17.45
N ASN A 542 -2.95 11.57 -18.50
CA ASN A 542 -2.99 10.10 -18.38
C ASN A 542 -1.61 9.47 -18.11
N GLU A 543 -0.58 10.29 -17.95
CA GLU A 543 0.80 9.89 -17.63
C GLU A 543 1.24 10.52 -16.31
N THR A 544 0.33 11.17 -15.59
CA THR A 544 0.59 11.91 -14.36
C THR A 544 -0.17 11.24 -13.23
N LEU A 545 0.53 10.89 -12.15
CA LEU A 545 -0.11 10.35 -10.95
C LEU A 545 -1.15 11.36 -10.44
N PRO A 546 -2.44 10.99 -10.36
CA PRO A 546 -3.46 11.88 -9.83
C PRO A 546 -3.21 12.16 -8.33
N PRO A 547 -3.77 13.26 -7.79
CA PRO A 547 -3.75 13.48 -6.36
C PRO A 547 -4.35 12.29 -5.62
N PRO A 548 -3.98 12.06 -4.36
CA PRO A 548 -4.60 11.00 -3.57
C PRO A 548 -6.11 11.16 -3.63
N PRO A 549 -6.88 10.05 -3.69
CA PRO A 549 -8.31 10.11 -3.46
C PRO A 549 -8.51 10.92 -2.18
N SER A 550 -9.47 11.85 -2.15
CA SER A 550 -9.81 12.60 -0.95
C SER A 550 -10.01 11.61 0.20
N VAL A 551 -8.96 11.40 1.01
CA VAL A 551 -8.88 10.26 1.91
C VAL A 551 -9.92 10.49 2.98
N GLY A 552 -10.88 9.58 3.10
CA GLY A 552 -11.24 8.96 4.38
C GLY A 552 -11.63 9.81 5.59
N VAL A 553 -11.74 11.15 5.51
CA VAL A 553 -12.72 11.85 6.33
C VAL A 553 -14.02 11.52 5.66
N ASN A 554 -14.72 10.52 6.18
CA ASN A 554 -16.14 10.35 5.92
C ASN A 554 -16.84 11.61 6.43
N PRO A 555 -17.29 12.55 5.57
CA PRO A 555 -18.28 13.50 5.99
C PRO A 555 -19.60 12.77 5.74
N CYS A 556 -19.93 11.85 6.66
CA CYS A 556 -21.29 11.31 6.87
C CYS A 556 -21.77 10.13 5.98
N ALA A 557 -21.60 8.89 6.48
CA ALA A 557 -22.27 7.68 5.96
C ALA A 557 -23.79 7.64 6.26
N THR A 558 -24.33 8.68 6.90
CA THR A 558 -25.74 8.81 7.30
C THR A 558 -26.41 10.05 6.69
N CYS A 559 -25.77 10.76 5.76
CA CYS A 559 -26.33 11.99 5.24
C CYS A 559 -27.33 11.73 4.11
N VAL A 560 -28.51 12.34 4.22
CA VAL A 560 -29.57 12.32 3.22
C VAL A 560 -29.03 13.00 1.95
N ASN A 561 -29.11 12.33 0.79
CA ASN A 561 -28.69 12.83 -0.53
C ASN A 561 -27.18 13.11 -0.73
N GLY A 562 -26.28 12.53 0.08
CA GLY A 562 -24.84 12.54 -0.21
C GLY A 562 -24.15 13.90 -0.02
N SER A 563 -24.77 14.85 0.70
CA SER A 563 -24.19 16.14 1.07
C SER A 563 -24.13 16.28 2.60
N GLN A 564 -23.01 16.80 3.12
CA GLN A 564 -22.88 17.10 4.56
C GLN A 564 -23.11 18.60 4.80
N LEU A 565 -23.89 18.91 5.83
CA LEU A 565 -23.98 20.26 6.34
C LEU A 565 -22.65 20.64 7.04
N VAL A 566 -22.05 21.73 6.60
CA VAL A 566 -20.78 22.26 7.10
C VAL A 566 -20.93 23.74 7.42
N SER A 567 -20.00 24.28 8.20
CA SER A 567 -19.90 25.71 8.47
C SER A 567 -18.49 26.17 8.12
N ASP A 568 -18.39 27.41 7.64
CA ASP A 568 -17.15 27.96 7.12
C ASP A 568 -16.99 29.45 7.45
N ILE A 569 -15.75 29.92 7.39
CA ILE A 569 -15.42 31.35 7.36
C ILE A 569 -14.73 31.60 6.01
N ASN A 570 -15.26 32.53 5.21
CA ASN A 570 -14.74 32.86 3.88
C ASN A 570 -14.52 31.63 2.97
N ASN A 571 -15.48 30.70 2.95
CA ASN A 571 -15.47 29.46 2.16
C ASN A 571 -14.45 28.40 2.63
N VAL A 572 -13.89 28.56 3.84
CA VAL A 572 -12.97 27.57 4.46
C VAL A 572 -13.63 26.97 5.70
N SER A 573 -13.86 25.66 5.68
CA SER A 573 -14.32 24.89 6.83
C SER A 573 -13.12 24.30 7.57
N PHE A 574 -12.96 24.65 8.85
CA PHE A 574 -11.79 24.31 9.63
C PHE A 574 -11.71 22.81 9.95
N VAL A 575 -10.62 22.18 9.54
CA VAL A 575 -10.30 20.79 9.89
C VAL A 575 -9.43 20.76 11.14
N ARG A 576 -9.75 19.89 12.10
CA ARG A 576 -8.95 19.76 13.33
C ARG A 576 -7.60 19.09 13.00
N PRO A 577 -6.45 19.73 13.26
CA PRO A 577 -5.15 19.11 13.07
C PRO A 577 -4.86 18.05 14.14
N THR A 578 -4.02 17.08 13.82
CA THR A 578 -3.52 16.04 14.75
C THR A 578 -2.32 16.52 15.58
N THR A 579 -1.68 17.61 15.17
CA THR A 579 -0.62 18.31 15.90
C THR A 579 -1.13 19.68 16.32
N ALA A 580 -0.81 20.12 17.54
CA ALA A 580 -1.20 21.44 18.00
C ALA A 580 -0.61 22.54 17.09
N LEU A 581 -1.41 23.53 16.69
CA LEU A 581 -0.96 24.57 15.75
C LEU A 581 0.20 25.40 16.28
N LEU A 582 0.18 25.75 17.57
CA LEU A 582 1.28 26.46 18.20
C LEU A 582 2.56 25.62 18.27
N GLN A 583 2.43 24.31 18.51
CA GLN A 583 3.55 23.38 18.45
C GLN A 583 4.11 23.31 17.01
N ALA A 584 3.23 23.21 16.02
CA ALA A 584 3.63 23.17 14.62
C ALA A 584 4.34 24.44 14.18
N HIS A 585 3.85 25.61 14.62
CA HIS A 585 4.51 26.88 14.37
C HIS A 585 5.87 26.97 15.07
N HIS A 586 5.94 26.68 16.37
CA HIS A 586 7.16 26.80 17.17
C HIS A 586 8.27 25.87 16.67
N PHE A 587 7.94 24.63 16.31
CA PHE A 587 8.91 23.64 15.83
C PHE A 587 9.02 23.58 14.30
N ASN A 588 8.36 24.49 13.58
CA ASN A 588 8.32 24.54 12.13
C ASN A 588 7.93 23.19 11.48
N ILE A 589 6.90 22.53 12.03
CA ILE A 589 6.41 21.22 11.58
C ILE A 589 5.60 21.41 10.29
N PRO A 590 6.08 20.89 9.14
CA PRO A 590 5.40 21.10 7.85
C PRO A 590 4.10 20.28 7.76
N GLY A 591 3.15 20.76 6.96
CA GLY A 591 1.93 20.01 6.61
C GLY A 591 0.81 20.04 7.66
N VAL A 592 0.98 20.74 8.79
CA VAL A 592 -0.07 20.87 9.81
C VAL A 592 -1.08 21.95 9.46
N PHE A 593 -0.61 23.04 8.84
CA PHE A 593 -1.43 24.15 8.38
C PHE A 593 -0.76 24.90 7.22
N THR A 594 -1.53 25.73 6.50
CA THR A 594 -1.03 26.75 5.57
C THR A 594 -1.38 28.15 6.08
N ASP A 595 -0.64 29.17 5.66
CA ASP A 595 -0.82 30.57 6.10
C ASP A 595 -1.53 31.47 5.05
N ASP A 596 -2.34 30.84 4.21
CA ASP A 596 -3.06 31.45 3.08
C ASP A 596 -4.58 31.53 3.33
N PHE A 597 -5.01 31.76 4.57
CA PHE A 597 -6.42 31.96 4.87
C PHE A 597 -6.95 33.23 4.15
N PRO A 598 -8.08 33.15 3.43
CA PRO A 598 -8.61 34.30 2.70
C PRO A 598 -9.20 35.33 3.66
N GLY A 599 -8.63 36.55 3.67
CA GLY A 599 -9.12 37.65 4.52
C GLY A 599 -10.48 38.22 4.09
N ASN A 600 -10.88 37.96 2.84
CA ASN A 600 -12.18 38.31 2.28
C ASN A 600 -12.80 37.07 1.62
N PRO A 601 -14.14 36.99 1.53
CA PRO A 601 -14.79 35.91 0.81
C PRO A 601 -14.32 35.88 -0.66
N PRO A 602 -13.83 34.73 -1.17
CA PRO A 602 -13.31 34.62 -2.54
C PRO A 602 -14.33 34.98 -3.63
N ILE A 603 -15.61 34.71 -3.37
CA ILE A 603 -16.73 35.04 -4.24
C ILE A 603 -17.73 35.86 -3.44
N PRO A 604 -17.76 37.18 -3.59
CA PRO A 604 -18.73 38.01 -2.90
C PRO A 604 -20.13 37.79 -3.50
N PHE A 605 -21.14 37.75 -2.64
CA PHE A 605 -22.54 37.68 -3.03
C PHE A 605 -23.40 38.52 -2.10
N ASN A 606 -24.70 38.59 -2.37
CA ASN A 606 -25.64 39.21 -1.45
C ASN A 606 -25.82 38.31 -0.21
N TYR A 607 -25.02 38.53 0.84
CA TYR A 607 -24.95 37.67 2.02
C TYR A 607 -26.27 37.54 2.78
N THR A 608 -27.10 38.57 2.71
CA THR A 608 -28.40 38.61 3.42
C THR A 608 -29.60 38.36 2.49
N GLY A 609 -29.35 38.09 1.21
CA GLY A 609 -30.37 37.78 0.20
C GLY A 609 -30.31 36.34 -0.27
N ASN A 610 -30.75 36.09 -1.52
CA ASN A 610 -30.74 34.75 -2.09
C ASN A 610 -29.29 34.24 -2.31
N PRO A 611 -28.94 33.05 -1.81
CA PRO A 611 -27.60 32.51 -1.97
C PRO A 611 -27.34 32.05 -3.41
N PRO A 612 -26.07 32.03 -3.86
CA PRO A 612 -25.68 31.44 -5.13
C PRO A 612 -25.95 29.93 -5.15
N THR A 613 -26.09 29.34 -6.33
CA THR A 613 -26.34 27.89 -6.51
C THR A 613 -25.13 27.00 -6.21
N ASN A 614 -23.92 27.56 -6.16
CA ASN A 614 -22.70 26.85 -5.85
C ASN A 614 -22.15 27.30 -4.49
N ILE A 615 -22.47 26.55 -3.44
CA ILE A 615 -22.14 26.83 -2.03
C ILE A 615 -21.08 25.86 -1.49
N GLN A 616 -20.20 25.37 -2.35
CA GLN A 616 -19.17 24.41 -1.97
C GLN A 616 -18.06 25.08 -1.16
N THR A 617 -17.84 24.56 0.04
CA THR A 617 -16.78 25.00 0.95
C THR A 617 -15.52 24.14 0.78
N MET A 618 -14.37 24.71 1.10
CA MET A 618 -13.09 24.02 1.11
C MET A 618 -12.75 23.57 2.53
N ASN A 619 -12.41 22.29 2.72
CA ASN A 619 -11.94 21.79 4.00
C ASN A 619 -10.44 22.03 4.15
N GLY A 620 -10.01 22.59 5.29
CA GLY A 620 -8.58 22.69 5.59
C GLY A 620 -8.25 23.46 6.86
N THR A 621 -7.01 23.32 7.30
CA THR A 621 -6.44 24.06 8.43
C THR A 621 -5.60 25.21 7.89
N ARG A 622 -6.25 26.36 7.66
CA ARG A 622 -5.59 27.57 7.13
C ARG A 622 -5.56 28.66 8.19
N LEU A 623 -4.43 29.35 8.32
CA LEU A 623 -4.22 30.41 9.30
C LEU A 623 -4.08 31.76 8.59
N TYR A 624 -4.54 32.81 9.25
CA TYR A 624 -4.34 34.18 8.77
C TYR A 624 -3.13 34.78 9.49
N ARG A 625 -2.06 35.07 8.75
CA ARG A 625 -0.81 35.61 9.31
C ARG A 625 -0.93 37.12 9.56
N LEU A 626 -0.51 37.56 10.74
CA LEU A 626 -0.54 38.95 11.18
C LEU A 626 0.85 39.38 11.65
N PRO A 627 1.39 40.50 11.15
CA PRO A 627 2.59 41.10 11.70
C PRO A 627 2.37 41.49 13.17
N TYR A 628 3.42 41.37 13.98
CA TYR A 628 3.41 41.87 15.35
C TYR A 628 2.99 43.35 15.39
N ASN A 629 2.19 43.72 16.38
CA ASN A 629 1.76 45.09 16.65
C ASN A 629 0.81 45.70 15.59
N ALA A 630 0.37 44.91 14.59
CA ALA A 630 -0.58 45.36 13.58
C ALA A 630 -1.93 45.76 14.19
N THR A 631 -2.53 46.85 13.70
CA THR A 631 -3.91 47.21 14.04
C THR A 631 -4.84 46.46 13.10
N VAL A 632 -5.66 45.57 13.65
CA VAL A 632 -6.52 44.66 12.89
C VAL A 632 -7.97 45.10 13.04
N GLN A 633 -8.67 45.22 11.92
CA GLN A 633 -10.12 45.38 11.87
C GLN A 633 -10.74 44.13 11.25
N ILE A 634 -11.70 43.53 11.94
CA ILE A 634 -12.48 42.41 11.40
C ILE A 634 -13.92 42.87 11.25
N VAL A 635 -14.50 42.64 10.07
CA VAL A 635 -15.94 42.76 9.87
C VAL A 635 -16.50 41.36 9.71
N PHE A 636 -17.30 40.93 10.69
CA PHE A 636 -18.07 39.71 10.57
C PHE A 636 -19.36 40.02 9.83
N GLN A 637 -19.62 39.30 8.74
CA GLN A 637 -20.85 39.37 7.97
C GLN A 637 -21.58 38.03 8.09
N GLY A 638 -22.76 38.02 8.70
CA GLY A 638 -23.63 36.84 8.71
C GLY A 638 -24.19 36.58 7.31
N THR A 639 -24.29 35.30 6.93
CA THR A 639 -24.86 34.87 5.65
C THR A 639 -26.20 34.16 5.85
N ALA A 640 -27.06 34.19 4.82
CA ALA A 640 -28.37 33.55 4.80
C ALA A 640 -28.39 32.36 3.82
N VAL A 641 -27.31 31.58 3.75
CA VAL A 641 -27.16 30.48 2.77
C VAL A 641 -28.16 29.35 2.99
N ILE A 642 -28.46 29.05 4.26
CA ILE A 642 -29.45 28.03 4.64
C ILE A 642 -30.56 28.71 5.43
N ALA A 643 -30.17 29.38 6.50
CA ALA A 643 -31.03 30.27 7.27
C ALA A 643 -30.15 31.37 7.88
N PRO A 644 -30.67 32.61 8.01
CA PRO A 644 -29.95 33.64 8.75
C PRO A 644 -29.98 33.30 10.24
N GLU A 645 -28.81 33.22 10.86
CA GLU A 645 -28.64 32.89 12.27
C GLU A 645 -27.74 33.89 13.00
N ASN A 646 -27.75 33.86 14.33
CA ASN A 646 -26.84 34.64 15.16
C ASN A 646 -25.58 33.81 15.47
N HIS A 647 -24.39 34.37 15.24
CA HIS A 647 -23.11 33.68 15.49
C HIS A 647 -22.34 34.38 16.61
N PRO A 648 -22.37 33.89 17.87
CA PRO A 648 -21.53 34.39 18.94
C PRO A 648 -20.07 34.04 18.66
N SER A 649 -19.26 35.00 18.23
CA SER A 649 -17.87 34.81 17.83
C SER A 649 -16.93 35.21 18.95
N HIS A 650 -16.01 34.31 19.31
CA HIS A 650 -15.02 34.48 20.36
C HIS A 650 -13.60 34.40 19.79
N LEU A 651 -12.74 35.33 20.19
CA LEU A 651 -11.33 35.37 19.82
C LEU A 651 -10.47 35.07 21.06
N HIS A 652 -9.64 34.04 20.96
CA HIS A 652 -8.68 33.68 22.00
C HIS A 652 -7.54 34.70 22.03
N GLY A 653 -6.96 34.92 23.22
CA GLY A 653 -5.75 35.74 23.38
C GLY A 653 -5.94 37.26 23.27
N TYR A 654 -7.16 37.73 22.99
CA TYR A 654 -7.44 39.15 22.78
C TYR A 654 -8.78 39.57 23.39
N ASN A 655 -8.79 40.76 23.98
CA ASN A 655 -9.98 41.60 23.99
C ASN A 655 -9.95 42.49 22.73
N PHE A 656 -11.13 42.94 22.29
CA PHE A 656 -11.30 43.77 21.12
C PHE A 656 -12.40 44.81 21.35
N PHE A 657 -12.30 45.93 20.63
CA PHE A 657 -13.29 47.00 20.64
C PHE A 657 -14.35 46.74 19.58
N VAL A 658 -15.63 46.76 19.96
CA VAL A 658 -16.75 46.71 19.02
C VAL A 658 -17.04 48.12 18.52
N VAL A 659 -16.65 48.41 17.28
CA VAL A 659 -16.68 49.77 16.72
C VAL A 659 -17.93 50.05 15.91
N GLY A 660 -18.65 49.03 15.43
CA GLY A 660 -19.88 49.25 14.67
C GLY A 660 -20.67 47.96 14.45
N LYS A 661 -21.97 48.09 14.18
CA LYS A 661 -22.86 46.97 13.80
C LYS A 661 -24.00 47.48 12.94
N GLY A 662 -24.57 46.59 12.13
CA GLY A 662 -25.71 46.90 11.28
C GLY A 662 -26.48 45.67 10.83
N LEU A 663 -27.62 45.89 10.17
CA LEU A 663 -28.38 44.87 9.47
C LEU A 663 -28.09 44.94 7.97
N GLY A 664 -28.31 43.85 7.24
CA GLY A 664 -28.01 43.74 5.82
C GLY A 664 -26.54 43.45 5.54
N ASN A 665 -26.12 43.71 4.30
CA ASN A 665 -24.72 43.59 3.91
C ASN A 665 -23.94 44.84 4.34
N PHE A 666 -22.73 44.64 4.87
CA PHE A 666 -21.80 45.70 5.18
C PHE A 666 -21.41 46.50 3.92
N ASP A 667 -21.54 47.82 3.96
CA ASP A 667 -21.07 48.74 2.92
C ASP A 667 -19.77 49.41 3.39
N SER A 668 -18.64 49.00 2.80
CA SER A 668 -17.31 49.49 3.16
C SER A 668 -17.11 51.00 2.94
N ASN A 669 -17.96 51.66 2.17
CA ASN A 669 -17.86 53.11 1.91
C ASN A 669 -18.72 53.93 2.87
N LYS A 670 -19.82 53.38 3.39
CA LYS A 670 -20.82 54.11 4.18
C LYS A 670 -20.78 53.77 5.66
N ASP A 671 -20.69 52.49 5.99
CA ASP A 671 -20.86 52.03 7.36
C ASP A 671 -19.69 52.39 8.30
N PRO A 672 -18.42 52.45 7.85
CA PRO A 672 -17.32 52.93 8.69
C PRO A 672 -17.51 54.36 9.22
N GLN A 673 -18.29 55.21 8.52
CA GLN A 673 -18.58 56.58 8.97
C GLN A 673 -19.44 56.61 10.23
N LYS A 674 -20.11 55.50 10.57
CA LYS A 674 -20.95 55.35 11.76
C LYS A 674 -20.22 54.66 12.91
N PHE A 675 -18.93 54.36 12.75
CA PHE A 675 -18.19 53.66 13.79
C PHE A 675 -18.02 54.55 15.03
N ASN A 676 -18.26 53.97 16.21
CA ASN A 676 -17.87 54.57 17.45
C ASN A 676 -16.36 54.36 17.65
N LEU A 677 -15.59 55.43 17.44
CA LEU A 677 -14.14 55.44 17.61
C LEU A 677 -13.69 56.23 18.86
N VAL A 678 -14.64 56.71 19.67
CA VAL A 678 -14.36 57.53 20.85
C VAL A 678 -14.42 56.66 22.11
N ASP A 679 -15.50 55.91 22.29
CA ASP A 679 -15.75 55.07 23.46
C ASP A 679 -16.38 53.70 23.13
N PRO A 680 -15.80 52.92 22.19
CA PRO A 680 -16.33 51.60 21.85
C PRO A 680 -16.20 50.63 23.03
N VAL A 681 -17.15 49.70 23.12
CA VAL A 681 -17.14 48.67 24.17
C VAL A 681 -16.05 47.63 23.90
N GLU A 682 -15.23 47.35 24.91
CA GLU A 682 -14.21 46.30 24.87
C GLU A 682 -14.78 44.97 25.37
N ARG A 683 -14.63 43.89 24.60
CA ARG A 683 -15.06 42.52 24.92
C ARG A 683 -14.17 41.48 24.21
N ASN A 684 -14.28 40.21 24.55
CA ASN A 684 -13.61 39.09 23.86
C ASN A 684 -14.58 38.18 23.08
N THR A 685 -15.88 38.42 23.21
CA THR A 685 -16.94 37.66 22.53
C THR A 685 -18.02 38.62 22.06
N VAL A 686 -18.48 38.45 20.83
CA VAL A 686 -19.52 39.30 20.25
C VAL A 686 -20.49 38.51 19.37
N ALA A 687 -21.77 38.86 19.42
CA ALA A 687 -22.78 38.27 18.56
C ALA A 687 -22.76 38.92 17.18
N VAL A 688 -22.54 38.13 16.13
CA VAL A 688 -22.78 38.54 14.74
C VAL A 688 -24.29 38.47 14.50
N PRO A 689 -24.97 39.61 14.29
CA PRO A 689 -26.42 39.63 14.26
C PRO A 689 -26.98 38.86 13.06
N THR A 690 -28.15 38.24 13.26
CA THR A 690 -28.94 37.58 12.22
C THR A 690 -29.15 38.51 11.03
N ALA A 691 -28.73 38.06 9.83
CA ALA A 691 -28.77 38.85 8.60
C ALA A 691 -28.16 40.25 8.74
N GLY A 692 -27.02 40.35 9.44
CA GLY A 692 -26.33 41.61 9.64
C GLY A 692 -24.82 41.43 9.79
N TRP A 693 -24.17 42.50 10.25
CA TRP A 693 -22.72 42.56 10.38
C TRP A 693 -22.29 43.25 11.67
N ILE A 694 -21.07 42.96 12.10
CA ILE A 694 -20.43 43.59 13.25
C ILE A 694 -18.94 43.78 12.99
N ALA A 695 -18.42 44.96 13.33
CA ALA A 695 -17.03 45.34 13.14
C ALA A 695 -16.31 45.44 14.48
N ILE A 696 -15.16 44.80 14.59
CA ILE A 696 -14.28 44.84 15.76
C ILE A 696 -12.88 45.33 15.39
N ARG A 697 -12.16 45.88 16.37
CA ARG A 697 -10.74 46.22 16.25
C ARG A 697 -9.93 45.71 17.42
N PHE A 698 -8.75 45.18 17.15
CA PHE A 698 -7.77 44.84 18.17
C PHE A 698 -6.36 45.08 17.65
N LYS A 699 -5.39 45.01 18.54
CA LYS A 699 -3.97 45.13 18.22
C LYS A 699 -3.34 43.75 18.32
N ALA A 700 -2.62 43.30 17.31
CA ALA A 700 -1.98 41.99 17.27
C ALA A 700 -0.64 42.02 18.04
N ASP A 701 -0.70 42.33 19.34
CA ASP A 701 0.46 42.50 20.23
C ASP A 701 0.76 41.27 21.10
N ASN A 702 0.09 40.15 20.83
CA ASN A 702 0.28 38.88 21.51
C ASN A 702 0.75 37.81 20.49
N PRO A 703 2.08 37.57 20.35
CA PRO A 703 2.63 36.58 19.42
C PRO A 703 2.14 35.16 19.75
N GLY A 704 1.80 34.37 18.75
CA GLY A 704 1.14 33.09 19.00
C GLY A 704 0.22 32.61 17.89
N VAL A 705 -0.45 31.49 18.18
CA VAL A 705 -1.57 31.00 17.38
C VAL A 705 -2.84 31.15 18.19
N TRP A 706 -3.79 31.93 17.67
CA TRP A 706 -5.00 32.32 18.40
C TRP A 706 -6.26 31.93 17.65
N LEU A 707 -7.07 31.08 18.26
CA LEU A 707 -8.30 30.57 17.66
C LEU A 707 -9.41 31.62 17.69
N LEU A 708 -10.08 31.80 16.57
CA LEU A 708 -11.34 32.53 16.42
C LEU A 708 -12.42 31.52 16.06
N HIS A 709 -13.49 31.45 16.85
CA HIS A 709 -14.55 30.47 16.60
C HIS A 709 -15.93 30.93 17.08
N CYS A 710 -16.97 30.26 16.57
CA CYS A 710 -18.33 30.44 17.07
C CYS A 710 -18.53 29.68 18.40
N HIS A 711 -19.33 30.23 19.30
CA HIS A 711 -19.64 29.65 20.61
C HIS A 711 -20.91 28.78 20.59
N LEU A 712 -21.50 28.58 19.41
CA LEU A 712 -22.43 27.50 19.14
C LEU A 712 -21.64 26.25 18.79
N GLU A 713 -21.65 25.25 19.69
CA GLU A 713 -20.83 24.05 19.58
C GLU A 713 -21.08 23.28 18.27
N VAL A 714 -22.32 23.27 17.79
CA VAL A 714 -22.68 22.64 16.51
C VAL A 714 -21.98 23.31 15.32
N HIS A 715 -21.94 24.65 15.27
CA HIS A 715 -21.24 25.37 14.20
C HIS A 715 -19.72 25.20 14.29
N THR A 716 -19.20 25.15 15.52
CA THR A 716 -17.80 24.87 15.79
C THR A 716 -17.42 23.46 15.34
N THR A 717 -18.23 22.44 15.64
CA THR A 717 -17.96 21.07 15.18
C THR A 717 -18.13 20.90 13.67
N TRP A 718 -18.94 21.74 13.01
CA TRP A 718 -19.08 21.80 11.56
C TRP A 718 -18.02 22.65 10.84
N GLY A 719 -17.10 23.30 11.57
CA GLY A 719 -15.92 23.96 10.99
C GLY A 719 -15.94 25.50 11.01
N LEU A 720 -16.87 26.15 11.72
CA LEU A 720 -16.95 27.61 11.87
C LEU A 720 -15.85 28.17 12.80
N LYS A 721 -14.58 28.00 12.39
CA LYS A 721 -13.38 28.44 13.11
C LYS A 721 -12.30 28.86 12.13
N MET A 722 -11.35 29.62 12.63
CA MET A 722 -10.06 29.88 11.99
C MET A 722 -9.04 30.21 13.07
N ALA A 723 -7.74 30.26 12.75
CA ALA A 723 -6.73 30.73 13.70
C ALA A 723 -5.85 31.82 13.10
N PHE A 724 -5.54 32.84 13.89
CA PHE A 724 -4.54 33.85 13.55
C PHE A 724 -3.17 33.33 13.92
N LEU A 725 -2.18 33.56 13.06
CA LEU A 725 -0.77 33.40 13.39
C LEU A 725 -0.15 34.79 13.54
N VAL A 726 0.15 35.17 14.77
CA VAL A 726 0.75 36.48 15.09
C VAL A 726 2.25 36.30 15.25
N GLU A 727 3.00 37.05 14.43
CA GLU A 727 4.46 36.97 14.40
C GLU A 727 5.11 37.54 15.66
N ASN A 728 6.37 37.17 15.90
CA ASN A 728 7.19 37.76 16.94
C ASN A 728 7.59 39.20 16.55
N GLY A 729 7.66 40.08 17.55
CA GLY A 729 8.29 41.40 17.47
C GLY A 729 9.81 41.36 17.66
N GLU A 730 10.42 42.53 17.81
CA GLU A 730 11.89 42.68 17.89
C GLU A 730 12.41 42.45 19.32
N GLY A 731 11.59 42.71 20.33
CA GLY A 731 11.96 42.57 21.74
C GLY A 731 11.83 41.14 22.30
N PRO A 732 12.58 40.79 23.36
CA PRO A 732 12.43 39.50 24.05
C PRO A 732 11.06 39.33 24.74
N ASN A 733 10.38 40.43 25.08
CA ASN A 733 9.01 40.42 25.60
C ASN A 733 7.94 40.50 24.49
N GLU A 734 8.39 40.59 23.24
CA GLU A 734 7.54 40.66 22.05
C GLU A 734 7.61 39.34 21.25
N SER A 735 8.18 38.29 21.84
CA SER A 735 8.35 36.98 21.22
C SER A 735 7.71 35.88 22.07
N LEU A 736 7.23 34.82 21.42
CA LEU A 736 6.79 33.60 22.10
C LEU A 736 7.93 33.01 22.95
N PRO A 737 7.73 32.78 24.25
CA PRO A 737 8.69 32.03 25.04
C PRO A 737 8.74 30.56 24.57
N PRO A 738 9.86 29.86 24.80
CA PRO A 738 9.94 28.43 24.51
C PRO A 738 8.89 27.65 25.34
N PRO A 739 8.39 26.51 24.83
CA PRO A 739 7.42 25.70 25.55
C PRO A 739 7.99 25.22 26.89
N PRO A 740 7.18 25.17 27.97
CA PRO A 740 7.60 24.60 29.24
C PRO A 740 8.11 23.17 29.08
N SER A 741 9.14 22.79 29.85
CA SER A 741 9.78 21.47 29.75
C SER A 741 8.85 20.31 30.09
N ASP A 742 7.79 20.57 30.85
CA ASP A 742 6.75 19.64 31.29
C ASP A 742 5.50 19.65 30.40
N LEU A 743 5.48 20.44 29.32
CA LEU A 743 4.37 20.47 28.37
C LEU A 743 4.16 19.06 27.76
N PRO A 744 2.94 18.46 27.87
CA PRO A 744 2.66 17.16 27.30
C PRO A 744 2.90 17.17 25.79
N LYS A 745 3.73 16.24 25.32
CA LYS A 745 3.99 16.08 23.89
C LYS A 745 2.84 15.29 23.29
N CYS A 746 2.19 15.84 22.25
CA CYS A 746 1.30 15.04 21.41
C CYS A 746 2.11 13.85 20.87
N GLN A 747 1.69 12.62 21.20
CA GLN A 747 2.37 11.42 20.71
C GLN A 747 2.45 11.47 19.17
N ASN A 748 3.63 11.14 18.64
CA ASN A 748 4.07 11.15 17.23
C ASN A 748 4.96 12.32 16.76
N VAL A 749 5.79 12.88 17.64
CA VAL A 749 7.07 13.47 17.20
C VAL A 749 8.23 12.79 17.94
N ILE A 750 8.83 11.83 17.25
CA ILE A 750 10.24 11.39 17.34
C ILE A 750 10.81 11.40 18.76
N SER A 751 10.61 10.29 19.49
CA SER A 751 11.60 9.85 20.46
C SER A 751 12.83 9.32 19.69
N ASN A 752 14.03 9.79 20.06
CA ASN A 752 15.37 9.31 19.68
C ASN A 752 16.18 9.90 18.51
N GLN A 753 15.97 11.15 18.07
CA GLN A 753 17.03 11.81 17.26
C GLN A 753 17.35 13.29 17.56
N PHE A 754 16.78 13.87 18.62
CA PHE A 754 17.11 15.25 19.05
C PHE A 754 17.72 15.37 20.45
N LEU A 755 18.15 14.27 21.06
CA LEU A 755 18.82 14.33 22.38
C LEU A 755 20.32 14.70 22.30
N HIS A 756 20.94 14.74 21.11
CA HIS A 756 22.37 15.02 20.98
C HIS A 756 22.75 16.46 20.60
N GLN A 757 21.79 17.33 20.29
CA GLN A 757 22.07 18.73 19.94
C GLN A 757 21.79 19.72 21.08
N PHE A 758 21.15 19.29 22.17
CA PHE A 758 20.82 20.14 23.33
C PHE A 758 21.86 20.15 24.47
N LEU A 759 22.97 19.40 24.37
CA LEU A 759 24.01 19.37 25.43
C LEU A 759 25.31 20.09 25.07
N ARG A 760 25.34 20.96 24.05
CA ARG A 760 26.55 21.71 23.67
C ARG A 760 26.44 23.23 23.55
N LEU A 761 25.32 23.84 23.93
CA LEU A 761 25.15 25.30 23.80
C LEU A 761 24.92 26.07 25.09
N ASP A 762 25.04 25.44 26.27
CA ASP A 762 24.78 26.12 27.55
C ASP A 762 25.96 26.15 28.53
N ILE A 763 27.17 26.46 28.03
CA ILE A 763 28.29 26.95 28.87
C ILE A 763 29.12 27.98 28.08
N ARG A 764 28.56 29.16 27.75
CA ARG A 764 29.34 30.38 27.44
C ARG A 764 28.51 31.65 27.70
N ARG A 765 28.18 31.90 28.96
CA ARG A 765 27.76 33.18 29.58
C ARG A 765 27.42 32.72 31.00
N GLU A 766 28.34 32.75 31.95
CA GLU A 766 28.69 33.96 32.70
C GLU A 766 30.17 33.92 33.14
N GLY A 767 30.80 35.09 33.19
CA GLY A 767 32.17 35.24 33.64
C GLY A 767 32.27 35.37 35.17
N LEU A 768 33.28 34.72 35.77
CA LEU A 768 34.02 35.14 36.97
C LEU A 768 35.27 34.23 37.14
N PRO A 769 36.35 34.68 37.82
CA PRO A 769 37.72 34.44 37.39
C PRO A 769 38.42 33.19 37.95
N ARG A 770 39.41 32.73 37.18
CA ARG A 770 40.39 31.66 37.47
C ARG A 770 41.18 31.89 38.77
N LYS A 771 41.24 30.86 39.61
CA LYS A 771 42.42 30.51 40.43
C LYS A 771 42.57 28.97 40.51
N THR A 772 43.75 28.48 40.10
CA THR A 772 44.53 27.29 40.60
C THR A 772 43.78 25.96 40.86
N ALA A 773 44.18 24.75 40.45
CA ALA A 773 45.43 24.10 40.06
C ALA A 773 45.04 22.73 39.40
N LYS A 774 45.60 22.32 38.26
CA LYS A 774 46.74 21.38 38.05
C LYS A 774 46.53 19.91 38.50
N VAL A 775 46.76 18.99 37.54
CA VAL A 775 47.11 17.53 37.65
C VAL A 775 45.90 16.57 37.83
N ALA A 776 45.68 15.44 37.12
CA ALA A 776 46.44 14.61 36.18
C ALA A 776 45.51 13.75 35.29
N GLN A 777 46.01 13.39 34.09
CA GLN A 777 45.61 12.20 33.32
C GLN A 777 45.97 10.88 34.04
N LYS A 778 45.10 9.88 34.01
CA LYS A 778 45.45 8.46 33.73
C LYS A 778 44.22 7.54 33.69
N LYS A 779 44.12 6.76 32.59
CA LYS A 779 43.52 5.41 32.42
C LYS A 779 42.08 5.22 32.94
N LEU A 780 41.08 4.91 32.11
CA LEU A 780 40.92 3.74 31.23
C LEU A 780 39.95 4.06 30.09
#